data_AF-B3PPC4-F1
#
_entry.id   AF-B3PPC4-F1
#
_cell.length_a   1.000
_cell.length_b   1.000
_cell.length_c   1.000
_cell.angle_alpha   90.00
_cell.angle_beta   90.00
_cell.angle_gamma   90.00
#
_symmetry.space_group_name_H-M   'P 1'
#
loop_
_entity.id
_entity.type
_entity.pdbx_description
1 polymer ?
#
loop_
_entity_poly.entity_id
_entity_poly.type
_entity_poly.pdbx_seq_one_letter_code
_entity_poly.pdbx_strand_id
1 'polypeptide(L)'
;MTSPFRQKKGAFALRPALARLVTTKRLLARIVLFCEQLLPPLVTVLSVVALYLSASWFGVFRSAPDWLRILLLIAFAFALLVALLPFRNLRWPRIAEADRMLEERNGLPHQPVTVQEDEPAFDAPFARALWREHQLRMAEKIAALDAGMPRPDIAGHDRFALRAIPALVLVTAYAYSLSINGGSISDALQAAPEQVTVDPAVRIDAWVTPPSYTGRAPVYLTADGSEQAPIGIPQFSALTVRVSGGKTAEKVVFRKANGQAQDIALQADASPRQTTATAGNPADAATAGQPAVAQTHAMKLEENGALEVNGRRWSFDILPDKAPEIAFDGLPKPSVNGALEIGFTVKDDYGVQEAHAEIVPVETDPQATPLYPLPEYRLDIPRRNARDAKGVTSRNLTEHPLAGKRVRVTLVAKDGAGQTGRSPPHEMTLPSRPFNEPLAAAVAEERQVFALDTRRMPQAIALNEALTIRPEETIPKLTNYLLLESALARMKLARGEEALKDTAQYLWEIALGMEDGDLSLAERKLRQAQQNLADALNRNAPDEEIKKLMDELRKAMQDYLSELAQRMQNAPTQQNQNAQNILRQQDLERMMDQIENLARSGNRDAAQQMLSELQRMMNNLQAGRPQRGQQSQENSEARKQIDKLGQILRDQQKLMEQTFRLDQQLKDRMQRGEPDMGENDPLLDEMAPGENGEPQEQQQGQQGQEGQEGQQPSDQMTAEQLREALKQLRAEQDGLGKQLGELQKKLGEMGMKPGPGFGQAQREMEGAGRELGQGHGQPAIENQGRALEALRQGARDMMNQMMQAQQGQQGQGPNGQVGQGEQNGRDPLGRPRRIQGPEFDDSVKVPDEIDVQRAREILDAIREKLSNNPPQEMERRYLERLLDIQ
;
A
#
# COMPACT_ATOMS: atom_id res chain seq x y z
N MET A 1 -14.74 -59.60 66.12
CA MET A 1 -15.22 -60.92 66.58
C MET A 1 -14.05 -61.68 67.15
N THR A 2 -14.10 -61.88 68.46
CA THR A 2 -13.19 -62.69 69.27
C THR A 2 -13.12 -64.10 68.69
N SER A 3 -11.93 -64.49 68.23
CA SER A 3 -11.67 -65.85 67.76
C SER A 3 -11.77 -66.78 68.97
N PRO A 4 -12.67 -67.79 68.99
CA PRO A 4 -12.57 -68.81 70.02
C PRO A 4 -11.23 -69.50 69.77
N PHE A 5 -10.33 -69.49 70.75
CA PHE A 5 -9.21 -70.42 70.80
C PHE A 5 -9.81 -71.83 70.84
N ARG A 6 -10.16 -72.38 69.67
CA ARG A 6 -10.43 -73.80 69.52
C ARG A 6 -9.16 -74.48 69.98
N GLN A 7 -9.27 -75.29 71.03
CA GLN A 7 -8.23 -76.24 71.38
C GLN A 7 -7.81 -76.95 70.09
N LYS A 8 -6.53 -76.83 69.74
CA LYS A 8 -5.98 -77.54 68.58
C LYS A 8 -6.16 -79.03 68.87
N LYS A 9 -7.00 -79.70 68.09
CA LYS A 9 -7.24 -81.14 68.20
C LYS A 9 -6.36 -81.90 67.20
N GLY A 10 -6.15 -83.18 67.45
CA GLY A 10 -5.38 -84.05 66.55
C GLY A 10 -3.93 -83.60 66.30
N ALA A 11 -3.45 -83.79 65.07
CA ALA A 11 -2.05 -83.56 64.68
C ALA A 11 -1.62 -82.09 64.73
N PHE A 12 -2.56 -81.14 64.65
CA PHE A 12 -2.28 -79.70 64.71
C PHE A 12 -1.82 -79.22 66.10
N ALA A 13 -2.10 -80.00 67.16
CA ALA A 13 -1.59 -79.72 68.50
C ALA A 13 -0.05 -79.88 68.59
N LEU A 14 0.50 -80.83 67.83
CA LEU A 14 1.92 -81.21 67.87
C LEU A 14 2.78 -80.44 66.86
N ARG A 15 2.18 -79.89 65.79
CA ARG A 15 2.90 -79.15 64.73
C ARG A 15 2.31 -77.75 64.50
N PRO A 16 2.76 -76.71 65.21
CA PRO A 16 2.18 -75.36 65.13
C PRO A 16 2.41 -74.67 63.78
N ALA A 17 3.49 -75.00 63.06
CA ALA A 17 3.78 -74.43 61.73
C ALA A 17 2.78 -74.90 60.66
N LEU A 18 2.45 -76.19 60.66
CA LEU A 18 1.48 -76.79 59.73
C LEU A 18 0.06 -76.27 60.02
N ALA A 19 -0.29 -76.08 61.30
CA ALA A 19 -1.56 -75.44 61.69
C ALA A 19 -1.67 -74.00 61.18
N ARG A 20 -0.59 -73.21 61.20
CA ARG A 20 -0.57 -71.84 60.64
C ARG A 20 -0.74 -71.83 59.13
N LEU A 21 -0.09 -72.75 58.41
CA LEU A 21 -0.19 -72.85 56.95
C LEU A 21 -1.61 -73.26 56.52
N VAL A 22 -2.21 -74.26 57.18
CA VAL A 22 -3.58 -74.68 56.85
C VAL A 22 -4.60 -73.59 57.19
N THR A 23 -4.42 -72.87 58.31
CA THR A 23 -5.33 -71.76 58.66
C THR A 23 -5.26 -70.59 57.68
N THR A 24 -4.07 -70.23 57.17
CA THR A 24 -3.95 -69.20 56.13
C THR A 24 -4.53 -69.66 54.80
N LYS A 25 -4.26 -70.91 54.39
CA LYS A 25 -4.82 -71.48 53.15
C LYS A 25 -6.34 -71.63 53.22
N ARG A 26 -6.91 -72.00 54.38
CA ARG A 26 -8.36 -72.00 54.62
C ARG A 26 -8.95 -70.59 54.49
N LEU A 27 -8.30 -69.58 55.06
CA LEU A 27 -8.77 -68.20 54.95
C LEU A 27 -8.76 -67.74 53.48
N LEU A 28 -7.69 -68.02 52.73
CA LEU A 28 -7.61 -67.74 51.30
C LEU A 28 -8.68 -68.50 50.51
N ALA A 29 -8.88 -69.79 50.78
CA ALA A 29 -9.92 -70.59 50.13
C ALA A 29 -11.34 -70.06 50.39
N ARG A 30 -11.62 -69.57 51.61
CA ARG A 30 -12.91 -68.92 51.93
C ARG A 30 -13.09 -67.61 51.20
N ILE A 31 -12.03 -66.81 51.05
CA ILE A 31 -12.06 -65.58 50.24
C ILE A 31 -12.32 -65.94 48.77
N VAL A 32 -11.65 -66.96 48.24
CA VAL A 32 -11.81 -67.43 46.87
C VAL A 32 -13.25 -67.90 46.61
N LEU A 33 -13.81 -68.76 47.48
CA LEU A 33 -15.21 -69.20 47.38
C LEU A 33 -16.20 -68.04 47.49
N PHE A 34 -15.93 -67.08 48.38
CA PHE A 34 -16.77 -65.89 48.53
C PHE A 34 -16.73 -65.01 47.27
N CYS A 35 -15.54 -64.81 46.68
CA CYS A 35 -15.39 -64.13 45.39
C CYS A 35 -16.12 -64.86 44.26
N GLU A 36 -16.06 -66.19 44.22
CA GLU A 36 -16.78 -67.01 43.23
C GLU A 36 -18.31 -66.90 43.36
N GLN A 37 -18.82 -66.72 44.58
CA GLN A 37 -20.25 -66.47 44.81
C GLN A 37 -20.66 -65.02 44.51
N LEU A 38 -19.76 -64.05 44.73
CA LEU A 38 -20.04 -62.63 44.56
C LEU A 38 -19.95 -62.17 43.11
N LEU A 39 -19.02 -62.72 42.32
CA LEU A 39 -18.76 -62.27 40.96
C LEU A 39 -19.94 -62.48 39.98
N PRO A 40 -20.64 -63.64 39.95
CA PRO A 40 -21.78 -63.83 39.04
C PRO A 40 -22.93 -62.82 39.22
N PRO A 41 -23.46 -62.57 40.43
CA PRO A 41 -24.51 -61.57 40.61
C PRO A 41 -24.00 -60.13 40.38
N LEU A 42 -22.72 -59.86 40.65
CA LEU A 42 -22.11 -58.55 40.38
C LEU A 42 -22.14 -58.16 38.90
N VAL A 43 -22.01 -59.11 37.97
CA VAL A 43 -22.11 -58.83 36.52
C VAL A 43 -23.48 -58.25 36.15
N THR A 44 -24.56 -58.73 36.78
CA THR A 44 -25.91 -58.22 36.49
C THR A 44 -26.09 -56.77 36.97
N VAL A 45 -25.57 -56.44 38.15
CA VAL A 45 -25.58 -55.08 38.69
C VAL A 45 -24.74 -54.15 37.79
N LEU A 46 -23.52 -54.57 37.43
CA LEU A 46 -22.65 -53.78 36.56
C LEU A 46 -23.26 -53.57 35.17
N SER A 47 -24.02 -54.55 34.65
CA SER A 47 -24.71 -54.43 33.36
C SER A 47 -25.83 -53.38 33.39
N VAL A 48 -26.63 -53.34 34.46
CA VAL A 48 -27.68 -52.32 34.64
C VAL A 48 -27.08 -50.92 34.75
N VAL A 49 -25.99 -50.78 35.53
CA VAL A 49 -25.25 -49.52 35.67
C VAL A 49 -24.66 -49.09 34.32
N ALA A 50 -24.08 -50.01 33.56
CA ALA A 50 -23.52 -49.73 32.25
C ALA A 50 -24.59 -49.23 31.25
N LEU A 51 -25.78 -49.84 31.24
CA LEU A 51 -26.89 -49.40 30.39
C LEU A 51 -27.41 -48.01 30.78
N TYR A 52 -27.50 -47.72 32.08
CA TYR A 52 -27.88 -46.38 32.56
C TYR A 52 -26.88 -45.30 32.13
N LEU A 53 -25.58 -45.56 32.30
CA LEU A 53 -24.52 -44.64 31.85
C LEU A 53 -24.56 -44.45 30.34
N SER A 54 -24.79 -45.53 29.59
CA SER A 54 -24.89 -45.47 28.13
C SER A 54 -26.07 -44.61 27.66
N ALA A 55 -27.25 -44.80 28.26
CA ALA A 55 -28.43 -43.99 27.96
C ALA A 55 -28.22 -42.50 28.29
N SER A 56 -27.49 -42.22 29.36
CA SER A 56 -27.11 -40.86 29.75
C SER A 56 -26.16 -40.22 28.73
N TRP A 57 -25.10 -40.92 28.35
CA TRP A 57 -24.11 -40.43 27.39
C TRP A 57 -24.62 -40.30 25.96
N PHE A 58 -25.57 -41.13 25.54
CA PHE A 58 -26.29 -40.94 24.28
C PHE A 58 -27.28 -39.77 24.29
N GLY A 59 -27.53 -39.14 25.45
CA GLY A 59 -28.46 -38.01 25.55
C GLY A 59 -29.94 -38.41 25.51
N VAL A 60 -30.27 -39.67 25.84
CA VAL A 60 -31.67 -40.16 25.87
C VAL A 60 -32.50 -39.37 26.89
N PHE A 61 -31.94 -39.10 28.07
CA PHE A 61 -32.64 -38.33 29.11
C PHE A 61 -32.82 -36.84 28.76
N ARG A 62 -31.95 -36.27 27.91
CA ARG A 62 -32.02 -34.88 27.44
C ARG A 62 -33.09 -34.69 26.36
N SER A 63 -33.30 -35.70 25.51
CA SER A 63 -34.28 -35.68 24.42
C SER A 63 -35.66 -36.17 24.85
N ALA A 64 -35.73 -36.98 25.90
CA ALA A 64 -36.98 -37.53 26.42
C ALA A 64 -37.81 -36.45 27.16
N PRO A 65 -39.13 -36.40 26.94
CA PRO A 65 -40.04 -35.62 27.79
C PRO A 65 -39.96 -36.04 29.26
N ASP A 66 -40.29 -35.14 30.19
CA ASP A 66 -40.14 -35.39 31.63
C ASP A 66 -40.85 -36.66 32.12
N TRP A 67 -42.05 -36.97 31.62
CA TRP A 67 -42.77 -38.19 31.99
C TRP A 67 -42.02 -39.46 31.57
N LEU A 68 -41.38 -39.45 30.38
CA LEU A 68 -40.63 -40.57 29.85
C LEU A 68 -39.29 -40.71 30.59
N ARG A 69 -38.63 -39.57 30.91
CA ARG A 69 -37.41 -39.53 31.73
C ARG A 69 -37.66 -40.14 33.11
N ILE A 70 -38.75 -39.73 33.79
CA ILE A 70 -39.13 -40.27 35.11
C ILE A 70 -39.43 -41.77 35.01
N LEU A 71 -40.16 -42.21 33.98
CA LEU A 71 -40.46 -43.62 33.77
C LEU A 71 -39.18 -44.44 33.57
N LEU A 72 -38.26 -43.99 32.72
CA LEU A 72 -36.97 -44.65 32.49
C LEU A 72 -36.12 -44.71 33.76
N LEU A 73 -36.09 -43.63 34.55
CA LEU A 73 -35.40 -43.61 35.85
C LEU A 73 -35.97 -44.64 36.82
N ILE A 74 -37.30 -44.71 36.94
CA ILE A 74 -37.97 -45.71 37.77
C ILE A 74 -37.64 -47.12 37.27
N ALA A 75 -37.64 -47.34 35.95
CA ALA A 75 -37.30 -48.63 35.36
C ALA A 75 -35.84 -49.04 35.68
N PHE A 76 -34.86 -48.14 35.56
CA PHE A 76 -33.48 -48.42 35.92
C PHE A 76 -33.29 -48.63 37.43
N ALA A 77 -33.96 -47.84 38.27
CA ALA A 77 -33.92 -48.00 39.72
C ALA A 77 -34.53 -49.36 40.15
N PHE A 78 -35.65 -49.74 39.54
CA PHE A 78 -36.28 -51.04 39.75
C PHE A 78 -35.39 -52.20 39.28
N ALA A 79 -34.81 -52.09 38.08
CA ALA A 79 -33.87 -53.08 37.56
C ALA A 79 -32.64 -53.25 38.46
N LEU A 80 -32.11 -52.15 39.02
CA LEU A 80 -31.00 -52.17 39.97
C LEU A 80 -31.40 -52.88 41.28
N LEU A 81 -32.59 -52.59 41.82
CA LEU A 81 -33.11 -53.27 43.02
C LEU A 81 -33.28 -54.77 42.79
N VAL A 82 -33.82 -55.17 41.63
CA VAL A 82 -33.95 -56.59 41.25
C VAL A 82 -32.58 -57.26 41.12
N ALA A 83 -31.60 -56.58 40.51
CA ALA A 83 -30.22 -57.08 40.37
C ALA A 83 -29.49 -57.24 41.72
N LEU A 84 -29.93 -56.53 42.77
CA LEU A 84 -29.40 -56.66 44.13
C LEU A 84 -30.01 -57.82 44.93
N LEU A 85 -31.17 -58.36 44.53
CA LEU A 85 -31.80 -59.51 45.21
C LEU A 85 -30.89 -60.74 45.39
N PRO A 86 -30.10 -61.19 44.40
CA PRO A 86 -29.24 -62.36 44.57
C PRO A 86 -28.15 -62.17 45.65
N PHE A 87 -27.76 -60.94 45.97
CA PHE A 87 -26.80 -60.67 47.06
C PHE A 87 -27.35 -61.04 48.44
N ARG A 88 -28.68 -61.13 48.61
CA ARG A 88 -29.29 -61.59 49.87
C ARG A 88 -28.98 -63.05 50.18
N ASN A 89 -28.65 -63.84 49.15
CA ASN A 89 -28.32 -65.25 49.29
C ASN A 89 -26.81 -65.47 49.50
N LEU A 90 -26.02 -64.41 49.54
CA LEU A 90 -24.57 -64.49 49.74
C LEU A 90 -24.28 -64.97 51.16
N ARG A 91 -23.56 -66.09 51.27
CA ARG A 91 -23.22 -66.72 52.55
C ARG A 91 -21.73 -66.76 52.70
N TRP A 92 -21.24 -66.47 53.89
CA TRP A 92 -19.82 -66.63 54.17
C TRP A 92 -19.47 -68.12 54.20
N PRO A 93 -18.53 -68.61 53.35
CA PRO A 93 -18.26 -70.04 53.22
C PRO A 93 -17.84 -70.69 54.55
N ARG A 94 -18.34 -71.91 54.79
CA ARG A 94 -17.98 -72.68 55.99
C ARG A 94 -16.59 -73.27 55.86
N ILE A 95 -15.95 -73.60 56.99
CA ILE A 95 -14.59 -74.17 56.99
C ILE A 95 -14.55 -75.50 56.21
N ALA A 96 -15.57 -76.34 56.37
CA ALA A 96 -15.69 -77.60 55.63
C ALA A 96 -15.77 -77.44 54.10
N GLU A 97 -16.38 -76.35 53.61
CA GLU A 97 -16.45 -76.05 52.17
C GLU A 97 -15.08 -75.60 51.63
N ALA A 98 -14.34 -74.84 52.43
CA ALA A 98 -12.98 -74.42 52.10
C ALA A 98 -11.99 -75.59 52.11
N ASP A 99 -12.13 -76.52 53.07
CA ASP A 99 -11.32 -77.75 53.12
C ASP A 99 -11.61 -78.62 51.90
N ARG A 100 -12.88 -78.84 51.58
CA ARG A 100 -13.29 -79.58 50.39
C ARG A 100 -12.79 -78.94 49.10
N MET A 101 -12.85 -77.61 48.97
CA MET A 101 -12.32 -76.89 47.80
C MET A 101 -10.80 -77.10 47.67
N LEU A 102 -10.05 -76.97 48.77
CA LEU A 102 -8.61 -77.18 48.80
C LEU A 102 -8.25 -78.62 48.40
N GLU A 103 -9.02 -79.60 48.86
CA GLU A 103 -8.81 -81.01 48.53
C GLU A 103 -9.15 -81.32 47.06
N GLU A 104 -10.30 -80.85 46.56
CA GLU A 104 -10.74 -81.05 45.17
C GLU A 104 -9.79 -80.37 44.17
N ARG A 105 -9.35 -79.13 44.43
CA ARG A 105 -8.48 -78.37 43.49
C ARG A 105 -7.06 -78.87 43.43
N ASN A 106 -6.53 -79.40 44.54
CA ASN A 106 -5.18 -79.97 44.60
C ASN A 106 -5.16 -81.48 44.27
N GLY A 107 -6.31 -82.06 43.88
CA GLY A 107 -6.42 -83.47 43.50
C GLY A 107 -6.07 -84.43 44.64
N LEU A 108 -6.39 -84.07 45.88
CA LEU A 108 -6.03 -84.82 47.07
C LEU A 108 -7.13 -85.84 47.45
N PRO A 109 -6.94 -87.15 47.21
CA PRO A 109 -7.90 -88.15 47.61
C PRO A 109 -7.89 -88.38 49.14
N HIS A 110 -9.03 -88.79 49.70
CA HIS A 110 -9.21 -89.21 51.11
C HIS A 110 -9.13 -88.11 52.20
N GLN A 111 -9.50 -86.87 51.86
CA GLN A 111 -9.74 -85.78 52.82
C GLN A 111 -8.58 -85.46 53.79
N PRO A 112 -7.34 -85.27 53.30
CA PRO A 112 -6.17 -85.14 54.15
C PRO A 112 -6.19 -83.90 55.06
N VAL A 113 -6.94 -82.85 54.74
CA VAL A 113 -7.04 -81.64 55.59
C VAL A 113 -7.97 -81.91 56.77
N THR A 114 -9.07 -82.61 56.52
CA THR A 114 -10.05 -82.99 57.56
C THR A 114 -9.46 -84.01 58.55
N VAL A 115 -8.69 -84.99 58.06
CA VAL A 115 -8.05 -86.06 58.86
C VAL A 115 -7.09 -85.52 59.94
N GLN A 116 -6.55 -84.31 59.77
CA GLN A 116 -5.64 -83.70 60.76
C GLN A 116 -6.36 -83.18 62.02
N GLU A 117 -7.65 -82.86 61.92
CA GLU A 117 -8.49 -82.44 63.07
C GLU A 117 -9.25 -83.61 63.70
N ASP A 118 -9.22 -84.78 63.07
CA ASP A 118 -9.99 -85.95 63.46
C ASP A 118 -9.25 -86.85 64.47
N GLU A 119 -10.01 -87.56 65.30
CA GLU A 119 -9.51 -88.38 66.41
C GLU A 119 -10.03 -89.83 66.29
N PRO A 120 -9.21 -90.83 66.64
CA PRO A 120 -9.64 -92.22 66.56
C PRO A 120 -10.76 -92.47 67.57
N ALA A 121 -11.80 -93.21 67.16
CA ALA A 121 -12.95 -93.53 68.03
C ALA A 121 -12.60 -94.37 69.27
N PHE A 122 -11.43 -95.05 69.27
CA PHE A 122 -10.98 -95.93 70.35
C PHE A 122 -9.59 -95.52 70.88
N ASP A 123 -9.45 -95.42 72.20
CA ASP A 123 -8.26 -94.86 72.86
C ASP A 123 -7.15 -95.89 73.16
N ALA A 124 -6.90 -96.85 72.25
CA ALA A 124 -5.85 -97.85 72.42
C ALA A 124 -4.44 -97.31 72.04
N PRO A 125 -3.36 -97.67 72.76
CA PRO A 125 -2.00 -97.18 72.46
C PRO A 125 -1.53 -97.50 71.03
N PHE A 126 -1.83 -98.70 70.54
CA PHE A 126 -1.49 -99.14 69.19
C PHE A 126 -2.31 -98.42 68.11
N ALA A 127 -3.62 -98.26 68.31
CA ALA A 127 -4.49 -97.51 67.40
C ALA A 127 -4.07 -96.04 67.28
N ARG A 128 -3.67 -95.40 68.39
CA ARG A 128 -3.11 -94.04 68.39
C ARG A 128 -1.79 -93.96 67.63
N ALA A 129 -0.93 -94.98 67.72
CA ALA A 129 0.33 -95.01 66.97
C ALA A 129 0.09 -95.12 65.45
N LEU A 130 -0.82 -96.01 65.03
CA LEU A 130 -1.18 -96.17 63.61
C LEU A 130 -1.88 -94.92 63.05
N TRP A 131 -2.79 -94.31 63.82
CA TRP A 131 -3.46 -93.06 63.44
C TRP A 131 -2.47 -91.90 63.28
N ARG A 132 -1.49 -91.80 64.19
CA ARG A 132 -0.43 -90.78 64.08
C ARG A 132 0.41 -90.96 62.82
N GLU A 133 0.75 -92.19 62.46
CA GLU A 133 1.52 -92.49 61.25
C GLU A 133 0.70 -92.16 59.99
N HIS A 134 -0.61 -92.44 59.98
CA HIS A 134 -1.52 -92.02 58.93
C HIS A 134 -1.65 -90.49 58.83
N GLN A 135 -1.80 -89.79 59.95
CA GLN A 135 -1.82 -88.33 60.00
C GLN A 135 -0.52 -87.71 59.48
N LEU A 136 0.64 -88.31 59.79
CA LEU A 136 1.93 -87.89 59.26
C LEU A 136 2.02 -88.06 57.74
N ARG A 137 1.62 -89.23 57.21
CA ARG A 137 1.57 -89.47 55.76
C ARG A 137 0.63 -88.51 55.03
N MET A 138 -0.50 -88.15 55.64
CA MET A 138 -1.42 -87.15 55.08
C MET A 138 -0.88 -85.72 55.22
N ALA A 139 -0.14 -85.42 56.28
CA ALA A 139 0.44 -84.10 56.52
C ALA A 139 1.53 -83.73 55.52
N GLU A 140 2.31 -84.70 55.03
CA GLU A 140 3.28 -84.48 53.95
C GLU A 140 2.60 -84.02 52.64
N LYS A 141 1.38 -84.51 52.37
CA LYS A 141 0.58 -84.11 51.20
C LYS A 141 -0.03 -82.70 51.33
N ILE A 142 -0.11 -82.15 52.55
CA ILE A 142 -0.68 -80.81 52.85
C ILE A 142 0.33 -79.69 52.57
N ALA A 143 1.63 -79.97 52.57
CA ALA A 143 2.67 -78.94 52.39
C ALA A 143 2.59 -78.20 51.04
N ALA A 144 1.92 -78.79 50.04
CA ALA A 144 1.75 -78.23 48.69
C ALA A 144 0.35 -77.63 48.42
N LEU A 145 -0.46 -77.34 49.45
CA LEU A 145 -1.80 -76.79 49.25
C LEU A 145 -1.80 -75.41 48.57
N ASP A 146 -2.53 -75.28 47.46
CA ASP A 146 -2.84 -74.01 46.84
C ASP A 146 -4.35 -73.73 46.78
N ALA A 147 -4.75 -72.51 47.10
CA ALA A 147 -6.15 -72.06 46.99
C ALA A 147 -6.49 -71.69 45.53
N GLY A 148 -5.48 -71.33 44.73
CA GLY A 148 -5.62 -70.88 43.35
C GLY A 148 -6.37 -69.54 43.23
N MET A 149 -6.60 -69.11 41.99
CA MET A 149 -7.42 -67.94 41.68
C MET A 149 -8.92 -68.28 41.71
N PRO A 150 -9.80 -67.28 41.96
CA PRO A 150 -11.24 -67.44 41.78
C PRO A 150 -11.58 -67.90 40.35
N ARG A 151 -12.36 -68.97 40.25
CA ARG A 151 -12.96 -69.50 39.02
C ARG A 151 -14.48 -69.28 39.07
N PRO A 152 -14.96 -68.03 38.96
CA PRO A 152 -16.39 -67.74 39.02
C PRO A 152 -17.09 -68.40 37.83
N ASP A 153 -18.19 -69.10 38.09
CA ASP A 153 -19.01 -69.71 37.03
C ASP A 153 -19.92 -68.66 36.36
N ILE A 154 -19.29 -67.69 35.70
CA ILE A 154 -20.00 -66.64 34.95
C ILE A 154 -20.59 -67.23 33.65
N ALA A 155 -19.98 -68.26 33.08
CA ALA A 155 -20.49 -68.93 31.88
C ALA A 155 -21.77 -69.73 32.15
N GLY A 156 -21.91 -70.34 33.33
CA GLY A 156 -23.13 -71.02 33.74
C GLY A 156 -24.31 -70.08 34.00
N HIS A 157 -24.04 -68.86 34.49
CA HIS A 157 -25.07 -67.83 34.72
C HIS A 157 -25.43 -67.02 33.47
N ASP A 158 -24.53 -66.97 32.48
CA ASP A 158 -24.71 -66.23 31.22
C ASP A 158 -24.36 -67.12 30.01
N ARG A 159 -25.25 -68.07 29.71
CA ARG A 159 -25.08 -69.07 28.63
C ARG A 159 -24.93 -68.44 27.24
N PHE A 160 -25.53 -67.27 27.02
CA PHE A 160 -25.55 -66.57 25.73
C PHE A 160 -24.54 -65.41 25.65
N ALA A 161 -23.70 -65.22 26.68
CA ALA A 161 -22.76 -64.11 26.79
C ALA A 161 -23.40 -62.71 26.65
N LEU A 162 -24.65 -62.55 27.12
CA LEU A 162 -25.42 -61.29 27.04
C LEU A 162 -24.72 -60.13 27.74
N ARG A 163 -23.81 -60.40 28.69
CA ARG A 163 -22.98 -59.38 29.34
C ARG A 163 -22.11 -58.56 28.38
N ALA A 164 -21.80 -59.08 27.19
CA ALA A 164 -21.01 -58.37 26.19
C ALA A 164 -21.76 -57.17 25.60
N ILE A 165 -23.10 -57.22 25.53
CA ILE A 165 -23.92 -56.15 24.92
C ILE A 165 -23.81 -54.85 25.74
N PRO A 166 -24.08 -54.82 27.06
CA PRO A 166 -23.88 -53.62 27.87
C PRO A 166 -22.45 -53.08 27.82
N ALA A 167 -21.44 -53.96 27.80
CA ALA A 167 -20.04 -53.54 27.74
C ALA A 167 -19.70 -52.83 26.42
N LEU A 168 -20.18 -53.35 25.28
CA LEU A 168 -19.97 -52.74 23.98
C LEU A 168 -20.71 -51.41 23.86
N VAL A 169 -21.97 -51.37 24.28
CA VAL A 169 -22.81 -50.16 24.27
C VAL A 169 -22.22 -49.07 25.18
N LEU A 170 -21.61 -49.44 26.31
CA LEU A 170 -20.93 -48.49 27.21
C LEU A 170 -19.74 -47.82 26.53
N VAL A 171 -18.91 -48.59 25.81
CA VAL A 171 -17.73 -48.06 25.10
C VAL A 171 -18.17 -47.15 23.95
N THR A 172 -19.20 -47.53 23.19
CA THR A 172 -19.70 -46.70 22.08
C THR A 172 -20.38 -45.43 22.59
N ALA A 173 -21.16 -45.51 23.66
CA ALA A 173 -21.77 -44.35 24.31
C ALA A 173 -20.72 -43.39 24.87
N TYR A 174 -19.67 -43.91 25.50
CA TYR A 174 -18.56 -43.10 26.00
C TYR A 174 -17.85 -42.34 24.86
N ALA A 175 -17.57 -43.00 23.74
CA ALA A 175 -17.00 -42.34 22.57
C ALA A 175 -17.93 -41.27 21.98
N TYR A 176 -19.25 -41.54 21.92
CA TYR A 176 -20.25 -40.58 21.47
C TYR A 176 -20.39 -39.37 22.41
N SER A 177 -20.17 -39.56 23.72
CA SER A 177 -20.26 -38.49 24.72
C SER A 177 -19.27 -37.34 24.49
N LEU A 178 -18.19 -37.59 23.75
CA LEU A 178 -17.19 -36.57 23.35
C LEU A 178 -17.65 -35.69 22.18
N SER A 179 -18.82 -35.96 21.59
CA SER A 179 -19.42 -35.16 20.52
C SER A 179 -20.17 -33.93 21.06
N ILE A 180 -20.41 -32.94 20.21
CA ILE A 180 -21.25 -31.76 20.50
C ILE A 180 -22.66 -32.15 20.96
N ASN A 181 -23.17 -33.29 20.50
CA ASN A 181 -24.49 -33.82 20.85
C ASN A 181 -24.47 -34.88 21.96
N GLY A 182 -23.34 -35.05 22.66
CA GLY A 182 -23.23 -35.96 23.80
C GLY A 182 -24.08 -35.53 24.99
N GLY A 183 -24.59 -36.50 25.75
CA GLY A 183 -25.33 -36.26 27.00
C GLY A 183 -24.47 -36.37 28.25
N SER A 184 -24.99 -35.90 29.38
CA SER A 184 -24.34 -35.96 30.69
C SER A 184 -25.03 -36.96 31.64
N ILE A 185 -24.29 -37.49 32.62
CA ILE A 185 -24.86 -38.37 33.67
C ILE A 185 -25.87 -37.62 34.55
N SER A 186 -25.74 -36.29 34.66
CA SER A 186 -26.65 -35.44 35.42
C SER A 186 -27.95 -35.09 34.69
N ASP A 187 -28.05 -35.33 33.37
CA ASP A 187 -29.25 -35.01 32.57
C ASP A 187 -30.48 -35.80 33.04
N ALA A 188 -30.28 -36.97 33.65
CA ALA A 188 -31.39 -37.75 34.19
C ALA A 188 -32.03 -37.09 35.41
N LEU A 189 -31.27 -36.34 36.21
CA LEU A 189 -31.74 -35.75 37.48
C LEU A 189 -32.20 -34.30 37.33
N GLN A 190 -31.78 -33.62 36.27
CA GLN A 190 -32.24 -32.27 35.95
C GLN A 190 -33.59 -32.34 35.25
N ALA A 191 -34.51 -31.43 35.58
CA ALA A 191 -35.68 -31.23 34.73
C ALA A 191 -35.19 -30.85 33.33
N ALA A 192 -35.87 -31.33 32.28
CA ALA A 192 -35.58 -30.83 30.95
C ALA A 192 -35.61 -29.30 31.06
N PRO A 193 -34.55 -28.57 30.61
CA PRO A 193 -34.69 -27.12 30.50
C PRO A 193 -35.97 -26.92 29.71
N GLU A 194 -36.87 -26.03 30.19
CA GLU A 194 -38.01 -25.64 29.39
C GLU A 194 -37.45 -25.43 28.00
N GLN A 195 -37.92 -26.22 27.03
CA GLN A 195 -37.80 -25.79 25.68
C GLN A 195 -38.58 -24.50 25.69
N VAL A 196 -37.89 -23.40 25.96
CA VAL A 196 -38.15 -22.13 25.32
C VAL A 196 -38.05 -22.54 23.86
N THR A 197 -39.17 -23.03 23.34
CA THR A 197 -39.60 -22.68 22.01
C THR A 197 -39.56 -21.16 22.06
N VAL A 198 -38.37 -20.65 21.78
CA VAL A 198 -38.23 -19.47 20.97
C VAL A 198 -38.98 -19.87 19.70
N ASP A 199 -40.32 -19.75 19.74
CA ASP A 199 -41.10 -19.41 18.58
C ASP A 199 -40.27 -18.32 17.93
N PRO A 200 -39.63 -18.58 16.77
CA PRO A 200 -38.43 -17.88 16.32
C PRO A 200 -38.60 -16.40 16.62
N ALA A 201 -37.99 -15.97 17.75
CA ALA A 201 -38.34 -14.70 18.35
C ALA A 201 -37.97 -13.69 17.29
N VAL A 202 -38.98 -12.95 16.85
CA VAL A 202 -38.91 -12.12 15.68
C VAL A 202 -37.61 -11.34 15.70
N ARG A 203 -36.69 -11.71 14.81
CA ARG A 203 -35.38 -11.09 14.72
C ARG A 203 -35.57 -9.80 13.94
N ILE A 204 -35.46 -8.68 14.63
CA ILE A 204 -35.54 -7.33 14.07
C ILE A 204 -34.11 -6.81 13.96
N ASP A 205 -33.58 -6.76 12.74
CA ASP A 205 -32.35 -6.07 12.42
C ASP A 205 -32.73 -4.72 11.80
N ALA A 206 -32.47 -3.60 12.49
CA ALA A 206 -32.77 -2.26 11.98
C ALA A 206 -31.51 -1.41 11.92
N TRP A 207 -31.33 -0.68 10.83
CA TRP A 207 -30.21 0.26 10.66
C TRP A 207 -30.64 1.47 9.84
N VAL A 208 -29.95 2.58 10.06
CA VAL A 208 -30.12 3.80 9.28
C VAL A 208 -28.84 4.03 8.49
N THR A 209 -28.99 4.16 7.17
CA THR A 209 -27.90 4.47 6.25
C THR A 209 -27.98 5.93 5.84
N PRO A 210 -27.05 6.79 6.28
CA PRO A 210 -26.97 8.16 5.81
C PRO A 210 -26.72 8.26 4.30
N PRO A 211 -27.10 9.36 3.63
CA PRO A 211 -26.78 9.55 2.22
C PRO A 211 -25.27 9.47 1.98
N SER A 212 -24.87 8.93 0.83
CA SER A 212 -23.45 8.68 0.50
C SER A 212 -22.58 9.95 0.55
N TYR A 213 -23.14 11.11 0.22
CA TYR A 213 -22.43 12.39 0.26
C TYR A 213 -22.03 12.81 1.67
N THR A 214 -22.72 12.34 2.72
CA THR A 214 -22.42 12.71 4.12
C THR A 214 -21.17 12.03 4.67
N GLY A 215 -20.69 10.96 4.01
CA GLY A 215 -19.52 10.18 4.44
C GLY A 215 -19.67 9.47 5.78
N ARG A 216 -20.87 9.42 6.37
CA ARG A 216 -21.13 8.79 7.68
C ARG A 216 -21.41 7.30 7.53
N ALA A 217 -20.92 6.51 8.49
CA ALA A 217 -21.17 5.08 8.55
C ALA A 217 -22.65 4.77 8.87
N PRO A 218 -23.21 3.64 8.41
CA PRO A 218 -24.54 3.19 8.81
C PRO A 218 -24.63 3.00 10.33
N VAL A 219 -25.73 3.48 10.92
CA VAL A 219 -26.00 3.37 12.36
C VAL A 219 -26.93 2.18 12.58
N TYR A 220 -26.44 1.13 13.24
CA TYR A 220 -27.25 -0.03 13.62
C TYR A 220 -28.02 0.26 14.90
N LEU A 221 -29.31 -0.01 14.91
CA LEU A 221 -30.19 0.21 16.06
C LEU A 221 -30.16 -1.04 16.94
N THR A 222 -29.32 -1.03 17.97
CA THR A 222 -29.24 -2.13 18.93
C THR A 222 -30.39 -2.06 19.95
N ALA A 223 -30.91 -3.23 20.30
CA ALA A 223 -32.08 -3.40 21.15
C ALA A 223 -31.70 -3.54 22.64
N ASP A 224 -30.98 -2.56 23.18
CA ASP A 224 -30.79 -2.45 24.63
C ASP A 224 -31.82 -1.47 25.17
N GLY A 225 -32.80 -1.98 25.92
CA GLY A 225 -34.04 -1.31 26.31
C GLY A 225 -33.93 -0.17 27.32
N SER A 226 -32.95 0.73 27.18
CA SER A 226 -32.94 2.03 27.85
C SER A 226 -33.46 3.12 26.92
N GLU A 227 -34.15 4.13 27.47
CA GLU A 227 -34.50 5.34 26.72
C GLU A 227 -33.21 6.02 26.24
N GLN A 228 -32.83 5.74 25.00
CA GLN A 228 -31.67 6.33 24.35
C GLN A 228 -31.97 7.79 24.00
N ALA A 229 -31.00 8.68 24.25
CA ALA A 229 -31.05 10.05 23.76
C ALA A 229 -31.32 10.09 22.24
N PRO A 230 -31.98 11.13 21.72
CA PRO A 230 -32.30 11.22 20.30
C PRO A 230 -31.07 11.02 19.43
N ILE A 231 -31.15 10.09 18.48
CA ILE A 231 -30.04 9.80 17.57
C ILE A 231 -30.03 10.88 16.48
N GLY A 232 -28.95 11.66 16.40
CA GLY A 232 -28.77 12.71 15.40
C GLY A 232 -28.42 12.15 14.02
N ILE A 233 -29.36 12.22 13.08
CA ILE A 233 -29.27 11.60 11.76
C ILE A 233 -29.37 12.67 10.66
N PRO A 234 -28.52 12.65 9.61
CA PRO A 234 -28.66 13.58 8.49
C PRO A 234 -30.02 13.43 7.79
N GLN A 235 -30.55 14.54 7.27
CA GLN A 235 -31.75 14.52 6.43
C GLN A 235 -31.60 13.55 5.24
N PHE A 236 -32.72 12.97 4.79
CA PHE A 236 -32.77 12.00 3.69
C PHE A 236 -32.05 10.67 3.92
N SER A 237 -31.72 10.33 5.18
CA SER A 237 -31.17 9.02 5.53
C SER A 237 -32.18 7.88 5.31
N ALA A 238 -31.71 6.74 4.83
CA ALA A 238 -32.54 5.57 4.57
C ALA A 238 -32.61 4.67 5.80
N LEU A 239 -33.78 4.60 6.44
CA LEU A 239 -34.09 3.64 7.49
C LEU A 239 -34.48 2.30 6.85
N THR A 240 -33.77 1.23 7.22
CA THR A 240 -34.08 -0.14 6.80
C THR A 240 -34.37 -0.99 8.03
N VAL A 241 -35.50 -1.69 8.02
CA VAL A 241 -35.91 -2.61 9.09
C VAL A 241 -36.17 -3.98 8.46
N ARG A 242 -35.40 -4.97 8.89
CA ARG A 242 -35.54 -6.36 8.45
C ARG A 242 -36.13 -7.18 9.58
N VAL A 243 -37.29 -7.78 9.33
CA VAL A 243 -38.04 -8.59 10.30
C VAL A 243 -38.05 -10.04 9.81
N SER A 244 -37.52 -10.97 10.61
CA SER A 244 -37.43 -12.40 10.26
C SER A 244 -38.00 -13.29 11.37
N GLY A 245 -38.91 -14.21 11.04
CA GLY A 245 -39.36 -15.27 11.96
C GLY A 245 -40.80 -15.20 12.51
N GLY A 246 -41.58 -14.16 12.22
CA GLY A 246 -42.95 -14.02 12.75
C GLY A 246 -44.04 -14.70 11.89
N LYS A 247 -45.09 -15.23 12.54
CA LYS A 247 -46.29 -15.82 11.89
C LYS A 247 -47.31 -14.81 11.35
N THR A 248 -47.04 -13.51 11.40
CA THR A 248 -47.92 -12.47 10.86
C THR A 248 -47.09 -11.27 10.39
N ALA A 249 -47.57 -10.57 9.37
CA ALA A 249 -47.06 -9.27 8.94
C ALA A 249 -47.06 -8.29 10.12
N GLU A 250 -45.93 -8.17 10.81
CA GLU A 250 -45.78 -7.20 11.90
C GLU A 250 -45.75 -5.79 11.31
N LYS A 251 -46.57 -4.89 11.85
CA LYS A 251 -46.63 -3.51 11.40
C LYS A 251 -45.41 -2.75 11.93
N VAL A 252 -44.54 -2.31 11.03
CA VAL A 252 -43.46 -1.36 11.29
C VAL A 252 -44.07 0.04 11.19
N VAL A 253 -44.17 0.76 12.30
CA VAL A 253 -44.81 2.08 12.35
C VAL A 253 -43.77 3.15 12.63
N PHE A 254 -43.73 4.18 11.79
CA PHE A 254 -42.96 5.39 12.06
C PHE A 254 -43.91 6.49 12.53
N ARG A 255 -43.68 7.02 13.74
CA ARG A 255 -44.48 8.08 14.32
C ARG A 255 -43.75 9.41 14.20
N LYS A 256 -44.22 10.29 13.33
CA LYS A 256 -43.66 11.63 13.14
C LYS A 256 -43.90 12.50 14.39
N ALA A 257 -43.05 13.51 14.59
CA ALA A 257 -43.16 14.44 15.72
C ALA A 257 -44.51 15.22 15.75
N ASN A 258 -45.21 15.32 14.61
CA ASN A 258 -46.56 15.88 14.50
C ASN A 258 -47.68 14.94 14.98
N GLY A 259 -47.35 13.74 15.48
CA GLY A 259 -48.29 12.75 16.00
C GLY A 259 -48.89 11.80 14.94
N GLN A 260 -48.59 12.00 13.66
CA GLN A 260 -49.06 11.11 12.59
C GLN A 260 -48.24 9.81 12.56
N ALA A 261 -48.93 8.68 12.59
CA ALA A 261 -48.36 7.36 12.40
C ALA A 261 -48.40 6.99 10.91
N GLN A 262 -47.25 6.61 10.36
CA GLN A 262 -47.11 6.14 8.99
C GLN A 262 -46.59 4.70 9.00
N ASP A 263 -47.37 3.78 8.43
CA ASP A 263 -46.96 2.39 8.24
C ASP A 263 -45.84 2.35 7.17
N ILE A 264 -44.69 1.74 7.47
CA ILE A 264 -43.58 1.62 6.51
C ILE A 264 -43.90 0.47 5.54
N ALA A 265 -44.03 0.80 4.25
CA ALA A 265 -44.34 -0.18 3.22
C ALA A 265 -43.25 -1.26 3.08
N LEU A 266 -43.69 -2.49 2.80
CA LEU A 266 -42.82 -3.60 2.42
C LEU A 266 -42.10 -3.25 1.11
N GLN A 267 -40.77 -3.32 1.11
CA GLN A 267 -40.00 -3.19 -0.11
C GLN A 267 -40.06 -4.53 -0.85
N ALA A 268 -40.78 -4.58 -1.98
CA ALA A 268 -40.79 -5.77 -2.82
C ALA A 268 -39.38 -5.98 -3.40
N ASP A 269 -38.76 -7.13 -3.12
CA ASP A 269 -37.44 -7.48 -3.65
C ASP A 269 -37.46 -7.49 -5.19
N ALA A 270 -37.01 -6.40 -5.80
CA ALA A 270 -36.72 -6.34 -7.23
C ALA A 270 -35.33 -6.92 -7.49
N SER A 271 -35.22 -8.26 -7.52
CA SER A 271 -34.15 -8.98 -8.21
C SER A 271 -34.50 -10.46 -8.38
N PRO A 272 -34.88 -10.92 -9.59
CA PRO A 272 -34.90 -12.34 -9.89
C PRO A 272 -33.45 -12.81 -10.01
N ARG A 273 -32.91 -13.38 -8.93
CA ARG A 273 -31.63 -14.08 -9.00
C ARG A 273 -31.86 -15.37 -9.78
N GLN A 274 -31.52 -15.35 -11.07
CA GLN A 274 -31.43 -16.55 -11.90
C GLN A 274 -30.39 -17.49 -11.27
N THR A 275 -30.87 -18.47 -10.50
CA THR A 275 -30.13 -19.69 -10.25
C THR A 275 -30.32 -20.58 -11.48
N THR A 276 -29.27 -20.71 -12.27
CA THR A 276 -29.13 -21.75 -13.30
C THR A 276 -29.36 -23.11 -12.66
N ALA A 277 -30.48 -23.74 -13.02
CA ALA A 277 -30.79 -25.10 -12.66
C ALA A 277 -29.95 -26.04 -13.53
N THR A 278 -28.90 -26.63 -12.94
CA THR A 278 -28.27 -27.83 -13.49
C THR A 278 -29.20 -29.00 -13.17
N ALA A 279 -29.74 -29.63 -14.22
CA ALA A 279 -30.66 -30.76 -14.10
C ALA A 279 -29.91 -32.00 -13.57
N GLY A 280 -30.36 -32.51 -12.43
CA GLY A 280 -29.94 -33.80 -11.86
C GLY A 280 -31.02 -34.34 -10.93
N ASN A 281 -31.80 -35.30 -11.45
CA ASN A 281 -32.73 -36.27 -10.82
C ASN A 281 -33.63 -35.85 -9.63
N PRO A 282 -34.97 -35.97 -9.77
CA PRO A 282 -35.90 -35.84 -8.65
C PRO A 282 -36.25 -37.23 -8.06
N ALA A 283 -35.70 -37.55 -6.90
CA ALA A 283 -36.31 -38.45 -5.92
C ALA A 283 -35.64 -38.21 -4.57
N ASP A 284 -36.45 -38.13 -3.52
CA ASP A 284 -36.09 -37.92 -2.11
C ASP A 284 -35.78 -36.49 -1.64
N ALA A 285 -36.85 -35.72 -1.39
CA ALA A 285 -36.89 -34.78 -0.26
C ALA A 285 -38.34 -34.51 0.14
N ALA A 286 -38.81 -35.25 1.14
CA ALA A 286 -39.98 -34.90 1.91
C ALA A 286 -39.72 -33.60 2.71
N THR A 287 -40.68 -32.68 2.63
CA THR A 287 -41.05 -31.68 3.65
C THR A 287 -39.89 -31.01 4.42
N ALA A 288 -39.07 -30.22 3.73
CA ALA A 288 -38.33 -29.14 4.38
C ALA A 288 -39.25 -27.91 4.47
N GLY A 289 -39.47 -27.40 5.69
CA GLY A 289 -40.25 -26.20 5.93
C GLY A 289 -39.76 -25.03 5.07
N GLN A 290 -40.71 -24.31 4.46
CA GLN A 290 -40.41 -23.07 3.76
C GLN A 290 -39.63 -22.15 4.71
N PRO A 291 -38.45 -21.62 4.31
CA PRO A 291 -37.74 -20.64 5.12
C PRO A 291 -38.66 -19.43 5.31
N ALA A 292 -38.89 -19.03 6.57
CA ALA A 292 -39.67 -17.84 6.89
C ALA A 292 -39.10 -16.65 6.11
N VAL A 293 -39.91 -16.06 5.24
CA VAL A 293 -39.49 -14.96 4.36
C VAL A 293 -39.17 -13.75 5.23
N ALA A 294 -37.93 -13.28 5.20
CA ALA A 294 -37.54 -12.03 5.86
C ALA A 294 -38.19 -10.86 5.13
N GLN A 295 -38.94 -10.03 5.84
CA GLN A 295 -39.59 -8.84 5.30
C GLN A 295 -38.68 -7.62 5.51
N THR A 296 -38.35 -6.92 4.43
CA THR A 296 -37.55 -5.69 4.47
C THR A 296 -38.47 -4.49 4.28
N HIS A 297 -38.45 -3.58 5.24
CA HIS A 297 -39.15 -2.30 5.20
C HIS A 297 -38.12 -1.18 5.03
N ALA A 298 -38.34 -0.25 4.11
CA ALA A 298 -37.43 0.85 3.85
C ALA A 298 -38.19 2.18 3.81
N MET A 299 -37.63 3.21 4.43
CA MET A 299 -38.19 4.56 4.49
C MET A 299 -37.08 5.60 4.41
N LYS A 300 -37.35 6.75 3.80
CA LYS A 300 -36.48 7.94 3.90
C LYS A 300 -36.93 8.79 5.09
N LEU A 301 -35.98 9.15 5.95
CA LEU A 301 -36.20 10.02 7.09
C LEU A 301 -36.09 11.48 6.66
N GLU A 302 -37.20 12.22 6.74
CA GLU A 302 -37.28 13.64 6.33
C GLU A 302 -37.61 14.58 7.50
N GLU A 303 -38.37 14.09 8.49
CA GLU A 303 -38.81 14.83 9.68
C GLU A 303 -38.53 14.04 10.97
N ASN A 304 -38.34 14.76 12.08
CA ASN A 304 -38.15 14.16 13.41
C ASN A 304 -39.29 13.18 13.73
N GLY A 305 -38.95 12.07 14.37
CA GLY A 305 -39.92 11.03 14.67
C GLY A 305 -39.34 9.88 15.47
N ALA A 306 -40.19 8.91 15.78
CA ALA A 306 -39.81 7.70 16.47
C ALA A 306 -40.25 6.46 15.67
N LEU A 307 -39.34 5.51 15.51
CA LEU A 307 -39.65 4.18 14.97
C LEU A 307 -40.18 3.30 16.09
N GLU A 308 -41.36 2.72 15.90
CA GLU A 308 -41.97 1.73 16.79
C GLU A 308 -42.08 0.37 16.07
N VAL A 309 -41.37 -0.65 16.56
CA VAL A 309 -41.41 -2.03 16.03
C VAL A 309 -41.48 -3.02 17.17
N ASN A 310 -42.55 -3.82 17.23
CA ASN A 310 -42.73 -4.88 18.23
C ASN A 310 -42.46 -4.40 19.68
N GLY A 311 -43.05 -3.25 20.05
CA GLY A 311 -42.91 -2.65 21.38
C GLY A 311 -41.59 -1.91 21.66
N ARG A 312 -40.64 -1.88 20.72
CA ARG A 312 -39.39 -1.11 20.82
C ARG A 312 -39.54 0.25 20.16
N ARG A 313 -38.98 1.29 20.79
CA ARG A 313 -39.05 2.68 20.31
C ARG A 313 -37.67 3.29 20.18
N TRP A 314 -37.33 3.81 18.99
CA TRP A 314 -36.12 4.60 18.74
C TRP A 314 -36.50 6.01 18.33
N SER A 315 -35.90 7.04 18.91
CA SER A 315 -36.17 8.44 18.57
C SER A 315 -35.05 9.02 17.70
N PHE A 316 -35.43 9.76 16.65
CA PHE A 316 -34.50 10.37 15.70
C PHE A 316 -34.64 11.89 15.72
N ASP A 317 -33.49 12.56 15.75
CA ASP A 317 -33.37 13.99 15.54
C ASP A 317 -32.68 14.22 14.18
N ILE A 318 -33.38 14.86 13.26
CA ILE A 318 -32.93 15.04 11.89
C ILE A 318 -32.18 16.36 11.78
N LEU A 319 -30.91 16.27 11.38
CA LEU A 319 -30.04 17.41 11.09
C LEU A 319 -30.35 17.91 9.67
N PRO A 320 -30.91 19.12 9.50
CA PRO A 320 -31.17 19.71 8.19
C PRO A 320 -29.86 20.00 7.46
N ASP A 321 -29.83 19.70 6.17
CA ASP A 321 -28.69 19.95 5.28
C ASP A 321 -28.70 21.43 4.84
N LYS A 322 -27.55 22.11 4.86
CA LYS A 322 -27.45 23.53 4.50
C LYS A 322 -26.85 23.69 3.11
N ALA A 323 -27.33 24.67 2.35
CA ALA A 323 -26.71 24.98 1.06
C ALA A 323 -25.26 25.47 1.25
N PRO A 324 -24.35 25.17 0.30
CA PRO A 324 -22.94 25.54 0.41
C PRO A 324 -22.76 27.06 0.34
N GLU A 325 -21.75 27.58 1.03
CA GLU A 325 -21.34 28.98 0.94
C GLU A 325 -20.05 29.09 0.12
N ILE A 326 -20.05 29.94 -0.91
CA ILE A 326 -18.88 30.18 -1.77
C ILE A 326 -18.61 31.68 -1.91
N ALA A 327 -17.33 32.06 -1.81
CA ALA A 327 -16.89 33.45 -1.90
C ALA A 327 -15.55 33.58 -2.65
N PHE A 328 -15.30 34.76 -3.21
CA PHE A 328 -14.01 35.09 -3.81
C PHE A 328 -12.93 35.25 -2.72
N ASP A 329 -11.76 34.66 -2.94
CA ASP A 329 -10.57 34.83 -2.13
C ASP A 329 -9.62 35.81 -2.81
N GLY A 330 -9.91 37.09 -2.65
CA GLY A 330 -9.30 38.17 -3.43
C GLY A 330 -10.00 38.39 -4.77
N LEU A 331 -9.62 39.47 -5.46
CA LEU A 331 -10.20 39.80 -6.76
C LEU A 331 -9.63 38.87 -7.83
N PRO A 332 -10.45 38.39 -8.80
CA PRO A 332 -9.91 37.66 -9.93
C PRO A 332 -8.94 38.54 -10.72
N LYS A 333 -7.95 37.92 -11.35
CA LYS A 333 -6.87 38.66 -12.02
C LYS A 333 -6.29 37.86 -13.17
N PRO A 334 -5.68 38.52 -14.16
CA PRO A 334 -4.87 37.81 -15.15
C PRO A 334 -3.61 37.23 -14.49
N SER A 335 -3.29 35.99 -14.86
CA SER A 335 -2.02 35.33 -14.61
C SER A 335 -0.94 35.87 -15.57
N VAL A 336 0.33 35.54 -15.30
CA VAL A 336 1.49 35.97 -16.12
C VAL A 336 1.38 35.51 -17.58
N ASN A 337 0.72 34.37 -17.82
CA ASN A 337 0.43 33.81 -19.14
C ASN A 337 -0.89 34.32 -19.77
N GLY A 338 -1.55 35.31 -19.15
CA GLY A 338 -2.83 35.86 -19.64
C GLY A 338 -4.08 35.03 -19.28
N ALA A 339 -3.93 33.89 -18.60
CA ALA A 339 -5.06 33.09 -18.12
C ALA A 339 -5.83 33.82 -17.00
N LEU A 340 -7.13 33.55 -16.85
CA LEU A 340 -7.92 34.09 -15.75
C LEU A 340 -7.68 33.26 -14.49
N GLU A 341 -7.18 33.90 -13.43
CA GLU A 341 -6.97 33.32 -12.10
C GLU A 341 -8.10 33.75 -11.16
N ILE A 342 -8.82 32.78 -10.59
CA ILE A 342 -9.87 32.98 -9.59
C ILE A 342 -9.45 32.27 -8.30
N GLY A 343 -9.24 33.05 -7.24
CA GLY A 343 -9.17 32.55 -5.87
C GLY A 343 -10.56 32.40 -5.28
N PHE A 344 -10.83 31.30 -4.58
CA PHE A 344 -12.13 31.03 -3.95
C PHE A 344 -12.00 30.37 -2.58
N THR A 345 -12.98 30.64 -1.72
CA THR A 345 -13.23 29.89 -0.49
C THR A 345 -14.62 29.27 -0.56
N VAL A 346 -14.74 28.02 -0.10
CA VAL A 346 -16.00 27.28 -0.07
C VAL A 346 -16.17 26.57 1.27
N LYS A 347 -17.38 26.64 1.82
CA LYS A 347 -17.76 26.06 3.10
C LYS A 347 -19.07 25.30 3.00
N ASP A 348 -19.11 24.10 3.57
CA ASP A 348 -20.27 23.22 3.56
C ASP A 348 -20.18 22.22 4.74
N ASP A 349 -21.32 21.81 5.29
CA ASP A 349 -21.38 20.88 6.43
C ASP A 349 -21.09 19.42 6.04
N TYR A 350 -21.42 19.02 4.81
CA TYR A 350 -21.17 17.68 4.27
C TYR A 350 -20.16 17.63 3.14
N GLY A 351 -19.72 18.79 2.65
CA GLY A 351 -18.69 18.98 1.65
C GLY A 351 -19.24 19.23 0.25
N VAL A 352 -18.51 20.05 -0.51
CA VAL A 352 -18.90 20.42 -1.88
C VAL A 352 -18.42 19.37 -2.90
N GLN A 353 -19.29 19.03 -3.85
CA GLN A 353 -18.96 18.12 -4.95
C GLN A 353 -18.41 18.85 -6.16
N GLU A 354 -19.05 19.95 -6.56
CA GLU A 354 -18.71 20.70 -7.76
C GLU A 354 -18.73 22.20 -7.50
N ALA A 355 -17.80 22.93 -8.11
CA ALA A 355 -17.80 24.39 -8.09
C ALA A 355 -17.36 24.92 -9.46
N HIS A 356 -17.98 26.00 -9.92
CA HIS A 356 -17.66 26.66 -11.18
C HIS A 356 -17.89 28.16 -11.09
N ALA A 357 -17.30 28.92 -12.00
CA ALA A 357 -17.57 30.33 -12.18
C ALA A 357 -18.46 30.52 -13.40
N GLU A 358 -19.62 31.13 -13.18
CA GLU A 358 -20.54 31.58 -14.23
C GLU A 358 -20.09 32.96 -14.70
N ILE A 359 -19.67 33.06 -15.96
CA ILE A 359 -19.14 34.29 -16.55
C ILE A 359 -20.13 34.77 -17.61
N VAL A 360 -20.85 35.86 -17.30
CA VAL A 360 -21.89 36.41 -18.17
C VAL A 360 -21.50 37.82 -18.63
N PRO A 361 -21.62 38.19 -19.91
CA PRO A 361 -21.43 39.58 -20.35
C PRO A 361 -22.32 40.57 -19.58
N VAL A 362 -21.78 41.75 -19.21
CA VAL A 362 -22.54 42.81 -18.51
C VAL A 362 -23.52 43.49 -19.45
N GLU A 363 -23.08 43.73 -20.69
CA GLU A 363 -23.86 44.36 -21.75
C GLU A 363 -24.27 43.27 -22.74
N THR A 364 -25.55 42.92 -22.78
CA THR A 364 -26.09 41.94 -23.72
C THR A 364 -27.41 42.43 -24.25
N ASP A 365 -27.54 42.49 -25.57
CA ASP A 365 -28.83 42.66 -26.22
C ASP A 365 -29.65 41.37 -25.97
N PRO A 366 -30.85 41.44 -25.37
CA PRO A 366 -31.70 40.27 -25.13
C PRO A 366 -32.05 39.47 -26.40
N GLN A 367 -31.92 40.08 -27.58
CA GLN A 367 -32.14 39.44 -28.87
C GLN A 367 -30.85 38.92 -29.53
N ALA A 368 -29.68 39.14 -28.93
CA ALA A 368 -28.41 38.63 -29.46
C ALA A 368 -28.41 37.10 -29.45
N THR A 369 -27.92 36.53 -30.54
CA THR A 369 -27.76 35.07 -30.68
C THR A 369 -26.28 34.74 -30.68
N PRO A 370 -25.67 34.41 -29.52
CA PRO A 370 -24.24 34.11 -29.45
C PRO A 370 -23.92 32.80 -30.16
N LEU A 371 -22.78 32.76 -30.85
CA LEU A 371 -22.34 31.59 -31.62
C LEU A 371 -21.79 30.46 -30.72
N TYR A 372 -21.22 30.84 -29.59
CA TYR A 372 -20.62 29.93 -28.61
C TYR A 372 -21.37 30.04 -27.28
N PRO A 373 -21.51 28.93 -26.53
CA PRO A 373 -22.04 28.99 -25.16
C PRO A 373 -21.12 29.83 -24.27
N LEU A 374 -21.63 30.23 -23.10
CA LEU A 374 -20.80 30.88 -22.09
C LEU A 374 -19.61 29.98 -21.70
N PRO A 375 -18.45 30.55 -21.37
CA PRO A 375 -17.25 29.77 -21.11
C PRO A 375 -17.40 28.92 -19.85
N GLU A 376 -17.09 27.63 -19.96
CA GLU A 376 -17.03 26.75 -18.79
C GLU A 376 -15.77 27.02 -17.97
N TYR A 377 -15.93 27.53 -16.74
CA TYR A 377 -14.83 27.72 -15.81
C TYR A 377 -15.06 26.87 -14.55
N ARG A 378 -14.59 25.62 -14.56
CA ARG A 378 -14.66 24.74 -13.38
C ARG A 378 -13.57 25.10 -12.38
N LEU A 379 -13.94 25.20 -11.11
CA LEU A 379 -13.04 25.46 -9.99
C LEU A 379 -12.49 24.13 -9.47
N ASP A 380 -11.17 24.07 -9.31
CA ASP A 380 -10.48 22.86 -8.88
C ASP A 380 -10.47 22.78 -7.35
N ILE A 381 -11.36 21.95 -6.79
CA ILE A 381 -11.47 21.77 -5.33
C ILE A 381 -10.32 20.84 -4.85
N PRO A 382 -9.46 21.26 -3.90
CA PRO A 382 -8.25 20.50 -3.51
C PRO A 382 -8.50 19.09 -2.96
N ARG A 383 -9.67 18.86 -2.36
CA ARG A 383 -10.12 17.57 -1.83
C ARG A 383 -11.60 17.37 -2.18
N ARG A 384 -11.95 16.20 -2.68
CA ARG A 384 -13.34 15.81 -2.96
C ARG A 384 -14.11 15.78 -1.64
N ASN A 385 -15.28 16.44 -1.57
CA ASN A 385 -16.10 16.61 -0.36
C ASN A 385 -15.40 17.39 0.77
N ALA A 386 -14.58 18.39 0.44
CA ALA A 386 -14.01 19.28 1.45
C ALA A 386 -15.13 20.12 2.11
N ARG A 387 -15.23 20.06 3.44
CA ARG A 387 -16.12 20.91 4.24
C ARG A 387 -15.68 22.36 4.26
N ASP A 388 -14.38 22.60 4.33
CA ASP A 388 -13.77 23.91 4.16
C ASP A 388 -12.63 23.76 3.16
N ALA A 389 -12.70 24.48 2.04
CA ALA A 389 -11.64 24.50 1.05
C ALA A 389 -11.34 25.93 0.60
N LYS A 390 -10.05 26.16 0.35
CA LYS A 390 -9.53 27.37 -0.28
C LYS A 390 -8.66 26.94 -1.45
N GLY A 391 -8.87 27.56 -2.60
CA GLY A 391 -8.22 27.17 -3.84
C GLY A 391 -8.01 28.37 -4.74
N VAL A 392 -7.06 28.21 -5.67
CA VAL A 392 -6.87 29.14 -6.77
C VAL A 392 -6.89 28.30 -8.04
N THR A 393 -7.80 28.64 -8.94
CA THR A 393 -7.89 28.01 -10.26
C THR A 393 -7.42 29.01 -11.31
N SER A 394 -6.72 28.51 -12.32
CA SER A 394 -6.27 29.30 -13.47
C SER A 394 -6.68 28.59 -14.75
N ARG A 395 -7.47 29.26 -15.60
CA ARG A 395 -7.91 28.72 -16.89
C ARG A 395 -7.70 29.76 -17.98
N ASN A 396 -7.21 29.32 -19.13
CA ASN A 396 -7.03 30.19 -20.27
C ASN A 396 -8.36 30.40 -21.00
N LEU A 397 -8.88 31.62 -20.98
CA LEU A 397 -10.10 32.02 -21.70
C LEU A 397 -9.81 33.05 -22.80
N THR A 398 -8.55 33.28 -23.15
CA THR A 398 -8.14 34.35 -24.08
C THR A 398 -8.61 34.11 -25.52
N GLU A 399 -8.92 32.86 -25.89
CA GLU A 399 -9.45 32.48 -27.21
C GLU A 399 -10.97 32.65 -27.31
N HIS A 400 -11.66 32.75 -26.18
CA HIS A 400 -13.12 32.84 -26.12
C HIS A 400 -13.58 34.21 -26.65
N PRO A 401 -14.70 34.31 -27.41
CA PRO A 401 -15.20 35.59 -27.92
C PRO A 401 -15.52 36.65 -26.86
N LEU A 402 -15.73 36.25 -25.59
CA LEU A 402 -15.91 37.20 -24.48
C LEU A 402 -14.61 37.84 -23.98
N ALA A 403 -13.44 37.38 -24.46
CA ALA A 403 -12.15 37.96 -24.09
C ALA A 403 -12.11 39.46 -24.40
N GLY A 404 -11.68 40.28 -23.43
CA GLY A 404 -11.64 41.74 -23.55
C GLY A 404 -13.00 42.44 -23.37
N LYS A 405 -14.10 41.71 -23.18
CA LYS A 405 -15.42 42.30 -22.85
C LYS A 405 -15.62 42.40 -21.34
N ARG A 406 -16.52 43.30 -20.93
CA ARG A 406 -16.97 43.41 -19.54
C ARG A 406 -17.92 42.26 -19.21
N VAL A 407 -17.57 41.50 -18.18
CA VAL A 407 -18.30 40.32 -17.70
C VAL A 407 -18.58 40.42 -16.21
N ARG A 408 -19.67 39.78 -15.79
CA ARG A 408 -20.06 39.53 -14.42
C ARG A 408 -19.73 38.08 -14.09
N VAL A 409 -18.86 37.88 -13.11
CA VAL A 409 -18.42 36.57 -12.64
C VAL A 409 -19.16 36.24 -11.35
N THR A 410 -19.84 35.10 -11.31
CA THR A 410 -20.54 34.58 -10.12
C THR A 410 -20.02 33.18 -9.84
N LEU A 411 -19.53 32.92 -8.62
CA LEU A 411 -19.13 31.57 -8.23
C LEU A 411 -20.36 30.79 -7.81
N VAL A 412 -20.44 29.54 -8.26
CA VAL A 412 -21.54 28.62 -7.94
C VAL A 412 -20.94 27.32 -7.42
N ALA A 413 -21.36 26.91 -6.23
CA ALA A 413 -21.00 25.64 -5.62
C ALA A 413 -22.23 24.74 -5.51
N LYS A 414 -22.04 23.44 -5.67
CA LYS A 414 -23.08 22.42 -5.55
C LYS A 414 -22.62 21.32 -4.60
N ASP A 415 -23.42 21.08 -3.58
CA ASP A 415 -23.19 20.02 -2.59
C ASP A 415 -23.63 18.64 -3.11
N GLY A 416 -23.51 17.62 -2.26
CA GLY A 416 -23.97 16.27 -2.61
C GLY A 416 -25.46 16.01 -2.48
N ALA A 417 -26.21 16.90 -1.83
CA ALA A 417 -27.67 16.88 -1.80
C ALA A 417 -28.31 17.54 -3.03
N GLY A 418 -27.51 18.25 -3.84
CA GLY A 418 -27.94 18.99 -5.02
C GLY A 418 -28.29 20.45 -4.75
N GLN A 419 -28.08 20.96 -3.54
CA GLN A 419 -28.27 22.37 -3.21
C GLN A 419 -27.15 23.20 -3.81
N THR A 420 -27.48 24.44 -4.19
CA THR A 420 -26.53 25.35 -4.85
C THR A 420 -26.32 26.63 -4.05
N GLY A 421 -25.07 26.94 -3.78
CA GLY A 421 -24.60 28.21 -3.21
C GLY A 421 -24.11 29.14 -4.29
N ARG A 422 -24.38 30.45 -4.17
CA ARG A 422 -23.87 31.46 -5.10
C ARG A 422 -23.13 32.57 -4.35
N SER A 423 -22.02 33.03 -4.90
CA SER A 423 -21.32 34.22 -4.39
C SER A 423 -22.02 35.51 -4.86
N PRO A 424 -21.72 36.66 -4.23
CA PRO A 424 -22.02 37.95 -4.83
C PRO A 424 -21.34 38.07 -6.21
N PRO A 425 -21.98 38.69 -7.21
CA PRO A 425 -21.40 38.88 -8.53
C PRO A 425 -20.27 39.92 -8.50
N HIS A 426 -19.22 39.68 -9.28
CA HIS A 426 -18.11 40.62 -9.46
C HIS A 426 -17.96 41.01 -10.94
N GLU A 427 -17.92 42.31 -11.23
CA GLU A 427 -17.76 42.81 -12.59
C GLU A 427 -16.29 43.09 -12.93
N MET A 428 -15.84 42.63 -14.09
CA MET A 428 -14.49 42.87 -14.59
C MET A 428 -14.40 42.77 -16.11
N THR A 429 -13.27 43.19 -16.68
CA THR A 429 -12.93 42.93 -18.08
C THR A 429 -12.22 41.58 -18.17
N LEU A 430 -12.73 40.66 -18.99
CA LEU A 430 -12.11 39.35 -19.16
C LEU A 430 -10.72 39.50 -19.80
N PRO A 431 -9.67 38.83 -19.30
CA PRO A 431 -8.36 38.87 -19.93
C PRO A 431 -8.41 38.44 -21.40
N SER A 432 -7.72 39.17 -22.27
CA SER A 432 -7.61 38.88 -23.69
C SER A 432 -6.16 38.67 -24.11
N ARG A 433 -5.97 37.96 -25.22
CA ARG A 433 -4.65 37.85 -25.86
C ARG A 433 -4.24 39.24 -26.38
N PRO A 434 -3.04 39.74 -26.04
CA PRO A 434 -2.51 40.93 -26.68
C PRO A 434 -2.10 40.60 -28.12
N PHE A 435 -2.51 41.44 -29.07
CA PHE A 435 -2.04 41.41 -30.46
C PHE A 435 -1.12 42.62 -30.67
N ASN A 436 0.09 42.39 -31.17
CA ASN A 436 1.06 43.43 -31.50
C ASN A 436 0.88 43.92 -32.94
N GLU A 437 0.40 43.06 -33.83
CA GLU A 437 0.09 43.42 -35.21
C GLU A 437 -1.34 43.97 -35.32
N PRO A 438 -1.53 45.26 -35.70
CA PRO A 438 -2.86 45.86 -35.78
C PRO A 438 -3.80 45.13 -36.75
N LEU A 439 -3.25 44.58 -37.85
CA LEU A 439 -4.02 43.81 -38.82
C LEU A 439 -4.55 42.50 -38.20
N ALA A 440 -3.73 41.80 -37.41
CA ALA A 440 -4.14 40.60 -36.70
C ALA A 440 -5.22 40.89 -35.66
N ALA A 441 -5.07 42.00 -34.93
CA ALA A 441 -6.07 42.47 -33.96
C ALA A 441 -7.43 42.76 -34.64
N ALA A 442 -7.42 43.38 -35.82
CA ALA A 442 -8.63 43.67 -36.58
C ALA A 442 -9.37 42.40 -37.02
N VAL A 443 -8.65 41.37 -37.52
CA VAL A 443 -9.24 40.08 -37.88
C VAL A 443 -9.83 39.37 -36.65
N ALA A 444 -9.16 39.45 -35.49
CA ALA A 444 -9.70 38.92 -34.25
C ALA A 444 -10.98 39.65 -33.79
N GLU A 445 -11.07 40.96 -34.03
CA GLU A 445 -12.27 41.75 -33.77
C GLU A 445 -13.42 41.38 -34.71
N GLU A 446 -13.17 41.19 -36.02
CA GLU A 446 -14.17 40.71 -36.97
C GLU A 446 -14.81 39.40 -36.52
N ARG A 447 -13.98 38.43 -36.11
CA ARG A 447 -14.43 37.18 -35.49
C ARG A 447 -15.32 37.45 -34.27
N GLN A 448 -14.86 38.32 -33.37
CA GLN A 448 -15.56 38.61 -32.12
C GLN A 448 -16.95 39.24 -32.37
N VAL A 449 -17.09 40.11 -33.37
CA VAL A 449 -18.34 40.82 -33.69
C VAL A 449 -19.49 39.87 -33.96
N PHE A 450 -19.33 38.90 -34.86
CA PHE A 450 -20.42 37.96 -35.17
C PHE A 450 -20.45 36.74 -34.23
N ALA A 451 -19.34 36.43 -33.55
CA ALA A 451 -19.34 35.36 -32.56
C ALA A 451 -20.15 35.73 -31.30
N LEU A 452 -20.17 37.01 -30.92
CA LEU A 452 -21.02 37.51 -29.82
C LEU A 452 -22.49 37.64 -30.23
N ASP A 453 -22.76 37.96 -31.49
CA ASP A 453 -24.12 38.03 -32.04
C ASP A 453 -24.10 37.68 -33.53
N THR A 454 -24.60 36.50 -33.88
CA THR A 454 -24.59 35.97 -35.25
C THR A 454 -25.34 36.87 -36.26
N ARG A 455 -26.26 37.71 -35.78
CA ARG A 455 -26.96 38.72 -36.59
C ARG A 455 -26.04 39.83 -37.09
N ARG A 456 -24.85 40.00 -36.49
CA ARG A 456 -23.83 41.00 -36.86
C ARG A 456 -22.83 40.51 -37.90
N MET A 457 -23.05 39.35 -38.53
CA MET A 457 -22.22 38.91 -39.65
C MET A 457 -22.09 39.96 -40.78
N PRO A 458 -23.14 40.71 -41.17
CA PRO A 458 -22.97 41.79 -42.16
C PRO A 458 -22.01 42.89 -41.71
N GLN A 459 -21.93 43.17 -40.40
CA GLN A 459 -20.99 44.13 -39.84
C GLN A 459 -19.55 43.60 -39.92
N ALA A 460 -19.31 42.33 -39.61
CA ALA A 460 -18.00 41.71 -39.77
C ALA A 460 -17.52 41.71 -41.23
N ILE A 461 -18.42 41.44 -42.18
CA ILE A 461 -18.14 41.56 -43.63
C ILE A 461 -17.74 42.99 -43.99
N ALA A 462 -18.48 43.99 -43.52
CA ALA A 462 -18.18 45.40 -43.81
C ALA A 462 -16.84 45.85 -43.21
N LEU A 463 -16.47 45.34 -42.02
CA LEU A 463 -15.17 45.60 -41.40
C LEU A 463 -14.04 45.02 -42.25
N ASN A 464 -14.20 43.78 -42.74
CA ASN A 464 -13.22 43.13 -43.60
C ASN A 464 -13.05 43.86 -44.95
N GLU A 465 -14.17 44.23 -45.59
CA GLU A 465 -14.16 45.05 -46.82
C GLU A 465 -13.47 46.40 -46.60
N ALA A 466 -13.60 46.99 -45.40
CA ALA A 466 -12.93 48.24 -45.05
C ALA A 466 -11.40 48.09 -44.99
N LEU A 467 -10.89 46.94 -44.51
CA LEU A 467 -9.45 46.65 -44.49
C LEU A 467 -8.86 46.53 -45.90
N THR A 468 -9.66 46.10 -46.89
CA THR A 468 -9.22 45.85 -48.27
C THR A 468 -9.50 47.00 -49.24
N ILE A 469 -9.95 48.18 -48.79
CA ILE A 469 -10.17 49.36 -49.66
C ILE A 469 -8.86 49.88 -50.28
N ARG A 470 -7.76 49.84 -49.54
CA ARG A 470 -6.42 50.27 -49.98
C ARG A 470 -5.35 49.24 -49.59
N PRO A 471 -5.39 48.03 -50.16
CA PRO A 471 -4.59 46.92 -49.68
C PRO A 471 -3.09 47.16 -49.85
N GLU A 472 -2.68 47.92 -50.86
CA GLU A 472 -1.29 48.35 -51.07
C GLU A 472 -0.73 49.20 -49.91
N GLU A 473 -1.59 49.94 -49.20
CA GLU A 473 -1.20 50.80 -48.06
C GLU A 473 -1.37 50.08 -46.71
N THR A 474 -2.40 49.22 -46.58
CA THR A 474 -2.81 48.61 -45.29
C THR A 474 -2.31 47.19 -45.07
N ILE A 475 -1.97 46.44 -46.15
CA ILE A 475 -1.63 45.02 -46.08
C ILE A 475 -0.26 44.78 -46.75
N PRO A 476 0.84 44.72 -45.96
CA PRO A 476 2.21 44.65 -46.50
C PRO A 476 2.53 43.40 -47.31
N LYS A 477 1.77 42.30 -47.11
CA LYS A 477 2.05 40.98 -47.70
C LYS A 477 0.88 40.50 -48.54
N LEU A 478 1.16 40.10 -49.77
CA LEU A 478 0.17 39.50 -50.68
C LEU A 478 -0.52 38.27 -50.06
N THR A 479 0.21 37.45 -49.30
CA THR A 479 -0.37 36.28 -48.60
C THR A 479 -1.46 36.70 -47.60
N ASN A 480 -1.23 37.77 -46.84
CA ASN A 480 -2.21 38.27 -45.88
C ASN A 480 -3.45 38.81 -46.59
N TYR A 481 -3.26 39.49 -47.72
CA TYR A 481 -4.36 39.96 -48.56
C TYR A 481 -5.21 38.79 -49.08
N LEU A 482 -4.58 37.74 -49.63
CA LEU A 482 -5.30 36.56 -50.12
C LEU A 482 -6.05 35.82 -48.99
N LEU A 483 -5.51 35.80 -47.77
CA LEU A 483 -6.18 35.22 -46.61
C LEU A 483 -7.39 36.06 -46.15
N LEU A 484 -7.32 37.38 -46.26
CA LEU A 484 -8.46 38.25 -45.95
C LEU A 484 -9.58 38.10 -46.98
N GLU A 485 -9.24 38.06 -48.29
CA GLU A 485 -10.21 37.80 -49.36
C GLU A 485 -10.85 36.41 -49.23
N SER A 486 -10.07 35.37 -48.85
CA SER A 486 -10.63 34.04 -48.61
C SER A 486 -11.55 34.03 -47.38
N ALA A 487 -11.21 34.77 -46.33
CA ALA A 487 -12.05 34.93 -45.15
C ALA A 487 -13.35 35.68 -45.47
N LEU A 488 -13.29 36.73 -46.29
CA LEU A 488 -14.44 37.47 -46.79
C LEU A 488 -15.41 36.57 -47.56
N ALA A 489 -14.88 35.76 -48.49
CA ALA A 489 -15.68 34.81 -49.24
C ALA A 489 -16.37 33.79 -48.31
N ARG A 490 -15.66 33.26 -47.32
CA ARG A 490 -16.23 32.36 -46.30
C ARG A 490 -17.32 33.02 -45.47
N MET A 491 -17.09 34.25 -44.98
CA MET A 491 -18.10 35.01 -44.24
C MET A 491 -19.38 35.24 -45.07
N LYS A 492 -19.24 35.57 -46.36
CA LYS A 492 -20.40 35.76 -47.26
C LYS A 492 -21.19 34.48 -47.49
N LEU A 493 -20.52 33.32 -47.54
CA LEU A 493 -21.11 32.01 -47.79
C LEU A 493 -21.61 31.30 -46.53
N ALA A 494 -21.10 31.64 -45.35
CA ALA A 494 -21.43 30.96 -44.10
C ALA A 494 -22.92 31.07 -43.75
N ARG A 495 -23.59 29.93 -43.62
CA ARG A 495 -25.00 29.81 -43.23
C ARG A 495 -25.14 28.66 -42.24
N GLY A 496 -25.95 28.86 -41.20
CA GLY A 496 -26.10 27.90 -40.11
C GLY A 496 -24.95 27.95 -39.10
N GLU A 497 -25.17 27.35 -37.93
CA GLU A 497 -24.26 27.44 -36.78
C GLU A 497 -22.88 26.84 -37.05
N GLU A 498 -22.82 25.69 -37.73
CA GLU A 498 -21.57 24.97 -38.02
C GLU A 498 -20.65 25.80 -38.93
N ALA A 499 -21.16 26.29 -40.05
CA ALA A 499 -20.38 27.12 -40.98
C ALA A 499 -19.91 28.44 -40.34
N LEU A 500 -20.69 29.00 -39.42
CA LEU A 500 -20.30 30.18 -38.65
C LEU A 500 -19.14 29.86 -37.69
N LYS A 501 -19.18 28.71 -37.00
CA LYS A 501 -18.07 28.25 -36.14
C LYS A 501 -16.80 28.00 -36.93
N ASP A 502 -16.91 27.35 -38.10
CA ASP A 502 -15.77 27.13 -38.99
C ASP A 502 -15.16 28.44 -39.49
N THR A 503 -16.01 29.41 -39.82
CA THR A 503 -15.56 30.74 -40.24
C THR A 503 -14.88 31.49 -39.09
N ALA A 504 -15.44 31.44 -37.89
CA ALA A 504 -14.85 32.04 -36.69
C ALA A 504 -13.51 31.40 -36.33
N GLN A 505 -13.39 30.08 -36.47
CA GLN A 505 -12.13 29.36 -36.27
C GLN A 505 -11.09 29.76 -37.33
N TYR A 506 -11.49 29.84 -38.60
CA TYR A 506 -10.58 30.23 -39.68
C TYR A 506 -10.03 31.66 -39.51
N LEU A 507 -10.89 32.61 -39.13
CA LEU A 507 -10.46 33.98 -38.80
C LEU A 507 -9.48 34.01 -37.62
N TRP A 508 -9.70 33.16 -36.60
CA TRP A 508 -8.76 33.06 -35.48
C TRP A 508 -7.38 32.55 -35.92
N GLU A 509 -7.35 31.53 -36.77
CA GLU A 509 -6.10 30.99 -37.33
C GLU A 509 -5.36 32.01 -38.21
N ILE A 510 -6.10 32.79 -39.00
CA ILE A 510 -5.52 33.91 -39.77
C ILE A 510 -4.93 34.97 -38.83
N ALA A 511 -5.66 35.38 -37.80
CA ALA A 511 -5.18 36.36 -36.82
C ALA A 511 -3.89 35.88 -36.13
N LEU A 512 -3.84 34.61 -35.71
CA LEU A 512 -2.63 34.01 -35.12
C LEU A 512 -1.48 33.95 -36.14
N GLY A 513 -1.75 33.53 -37.38
CA GLY A 513 -0.74 33.46 -38.43
C GLY A 513 -0.16 34.84 -38.80
N MET A 514 -0.98 35.89 -38.76
CA MET A 514 -0.55 37.27 -38.96
C MET A 514 0.26 37.81 -37.77
N GLU A 515 -0.14 37.50 -36.53
CA GLU A 515 0.55 37.91 -35.30
C GLU A 515 1.94 37.24 -35.15
N ASP A 516 2.04 35.95 -35.46
CA ASP A 516 3.29 35.20 -35.25
C ASP A 516 4.36 35.50 -36.32
N GLY A 517 3.98 36.05 -37.48
CA GLY A 517 4.86 36.72 -38.47
C GLY A 517 6.05 35.90 -39.01
N ASP A 518 6.98 36.60 -39.69
CA ASP A 518 8.20 36.03 -40.31
C ASP A 518 9.19 35.45 -39.30
N LEU A 519 9.10 35.83 -38.01
CA LEU A 519 9.92 35.22 -36.97
C LEU A 519 9.63 33.72 -36.84
N SER A 520 8.36 33.31 -36.90
CA SER A 520 8.00 31.88 -36.88
C SER A 520 8.56 31.13 -38.10
N LEU A 521 8.67 31.81 -39.25
CA LEU A 521 9.22 31.27 -40.48
C LEU A 521 10.76 31.19 -40.40
N ALA A 522 11.42 32.23 -39.88
CA ALA A 522 12.86 32.28 -39.67
C ALA A 522 13.31 31.25 -38.60
N GLU A 523 12.55 31.10 -37.52
CA GLU A 523 12.77 30.07 -36.50
C GLU A 523 12.60 28.66 -37.08
N ARG A 524 11.55 28.43 -37.87
CA ARG A 524 11.35 27.14 -38.57
C ARG A 524 12.49 26.84 -39.54
N LYS A 525 12.92 27.82 -40.35
CA LYS A 525 14.07 27.68 -41.26
C LYS A 525 15.36 27.37 -40.51
N LEU A 526 15.61 28.04 -39.39
CA LEU A 526 16.77 27.79 -38.53
C LEU A 526 16.76 26.39 -37.96
N ARG A 527 15.64 25.95 -37.37
CA ARG A 527 15.49 24.56 -36.87
C ARG A 527 15.67 23.52 -37.96
N GLN A 528 15.12 23.78 -39.14
CA GLN A 528 15.25 22.88 -40.29
C GLN A 528 16.69 22.79 -40.79
N ALA A 529 17.41 23.92 -40.87
CA ALA A 529 18.83 23.94 -41.23
C ALA A 529 19.70 23.20 -40.19
N GLN A 530 19.39 23.34 -38.90
CA GLN A 530 20.04 22.60 -37.81
C GLN A 530 19.82 21.08 -37.93
N GLN A 531 18.58 20.66 -38.18
CA GLN A 531 18.23 19.24 -38.35
C GLN A 531 18.90 18.64 -39.58
N ASN A 532 18.82 19.30 -40.73
CA ASN A 532 19.45 18.83 -41.97
C ASN A 532 20.96 18.64 -41.80
N LEU A 533 21.63 19.57 -41.10
CA LEU A 533 23.05 19.47 -40.79
C LEU A 533 23.35 18.32 -39.81
N ALA A 534 22.56 18.16 -38.74
CA ALA A 534 22.72 17.06 -37.80
C ALA A 534 22.53 15.69 -38.47
N ASP A 535 21.52 15.56 -39.34
CA ASP A 535 21.26 14.35 -40.12
C ASP A 535 22.38 14.06 -41.12
N ALA A 536 22.92 15.09 -41.77
CA ALA A 536 24.09 14.97 -42.65
C ALA A 536 25.34 14.51 -41.90
N LEU A 537 25.58 15.02 -40.69
CA LEU A 537 26.68 14.57 -39.83
C LEU A 537 26.48 13.12 -39.37
N ASN A 538 25.25 12.71 -39.06
CA ASN A 538 24.92 11.36 -38.63
C ASN A 538 25.07 10.32 -39.75
N ARG A 539 24.63 10.65 -40.97
CA ARG A 539 24.74 9.76 -42.14
C ARG A 539 26.10 9.78 -42.85
N ASN A 540 27.11 10.44 -42.27
CA ASN A 540 28.43 10.60 -42.86
C ASN A 540 28.41 11.18 -44.29
N ALA A 541 27.64 12.26 -44.48
CA ALA A 541 27.53 12.95 -45.75
C ALA A 541 28.91 13.49 -46.23
N PRO A 542 29.13 13.60 -47.55
CA PRO A 542 30.36 14.15 -48.11
C PRO A 542 30.56 15.63 -47.74
N ASP A 543 31.81 16.08 -47.66
CA ASP A 543 32.18 17.42 -47.19
C ASP A 543 31.49 18.57 -47.96
N GLU A 544 31.23 18.37 -49.26
CA GLU A 544 30.50 19.34 -50.09
C GLU A 544 29.04 19.52 -49.64
N GLU A 545 28.38 18.44 -49.19
CA GLU A 545 27.02 18.49 -48.67
C GLU A 545 26.98 19.15 -47.29
N ILE A 546 27.96 18.83 -46.42
CA ILE A 546 28.11 19.47 -45.11
C ILE A 546 28.34 20.98 -45.27
N LYS A 547 29.20 21.39 -46.20
CA LYS A 547 29.49 22.81 -46.48
C LYS A 547 28.23 23.56 -46.92
N LYS A 548 27.44 23.00 -47.82
CA LYS A 548 26.18 23.59 -48.28
C LYS A 548 25.19 23.77 -47.12
N LEU A 549 25.06 22.77 -46.26
CA LEU A 549 24.18 22.83 -45.09
C LEU A 549 24.65 23.82 -44.02
N MET A 550 25.97 23.98 -43.86
CA MET A 550 26.56 25.02 -43.00
C MET A 550 26.25 26.44 -43.52
N ASP A 551 26.31 26.64 -44.83
CA ASP A 551 25.94 27.93 -45.45
C ASP A 551 24.44 28.22 -45.31
N GLU A 552 23.59 27.19 -45.44
CA GLU A 552 22.15 27.30 -45.18
C GLU A 552 21.85 27.64 -43.71
N LEU A 553 22.58 27.03 -42.77
CA LEU A 553 22.46 27.33 -41.33
C LEU A 553 22.92 28.75 -41.00
N ARG A 554 24.03 29.22 -41.58
CA ARG A 554 24.55 30.59 -41.41
C ARG A 554 23.53 31.62 -41.91
N LYS A 555 22.92 31.36 -43.07
CA LYS A 555 21.86 32.21 -43.63
C LYS A 555 20.60 32.23 -42.77
N ALA A 556 20.10 31.06 -42.35
CA ALA A 556 18.90 30.97 -41.52
C ALA A 556 19.09 31.63 -40.14
N MET A 557 20.30 31.58 -39.59
CA MET A 557 20.64 32.25 -38.34
C MET A 557 20.68 33.78 -38.48
N GLN A 558 21.24 34.28 -39.58
CA GLN A 558 21.22 35.72 -39.90
C GLN A 558 19.78 36.24 -40.05
N ASP A 559 18.95 35.51 -40.81
CA ASP A 559 17.52 35.82 -40.97
C ASP A 559 16.77 35.81 -39.62
N TYR A 560 17.09 34.88 -38.71
CA TYR A 560 16.48 34.86 -37.37
C TYR A 560 16.92 36.04 -36.50
N LEU A 561 18.22 36.38 -36.52
CA LEU A 561 18.76 37.47 -35.71
C LEU A 561 18.30 38.84 -36.21
N SER A 562 18.12 39.03 -37.51
CA SER A 562 17.57 40.27 -38.07
C SER A 562 16.12 40.47 -37.66
N GLU A 563 15.27 39.43 -37.77
CA GLU A 563 13.86 39.48 -37.35
C GLU A 563 13.72 39.70 -35.83
N LEU A 564 14.56 39.04 -35.04
CA LEU A 564 14.62 39.24 -33.60
C LEU A 564 15.03 40.69 -33.24
N ALA A 565 16.03 41.24 -33.94
CA ALA A 565 16.46 42.62 -33.74
C ALA A 565 15.38 43.64 -34.12
N GLN A 566 14.61 43.37 -35.17
CA GLN A 566 13.50 44.22 -35.61
C GLN A 566 12.35 44.23 -34.59
N ARG A 567 12.04 43.09 -33.97
CA ARG A 567 11.10 43.02 -32.83
C ARG A 567 11.61 43.78 -31.60
N MET A 568 12.91 43.72 -31.32
CA MET A 568 13.51 44.47 -30.21
C MET A 568 13.55 46.00 -30.46
N GLN A 569 13.64 46.43 -31.73
CA GLN A 569 13.55 47.84 -32.11
C GLN A 569 12.12 48.39 -32.00
N ASN A 570 11.12 47.56 -32.28
CA ASN A 570 9.70 47.92 -32.17
C ASN A 570 9.12 47.75 -30.74
N ALA A 571 9.89 47.22 -29.79
CA ALA A 571 9.51 47.10 -28.39
C ALA A 571 9.73 48.42 -27.61
N PRO A 572 8.92 48.75 -26.59
CA PRO A 572 9.01 50.02 -25.85
C PRO A 572 10.41 50.31 -25.30
N THR A 573 10.90 51.54 -25.53
CA THR A 573 12.29 51.99 -25.42
C THR A 573 12.93 51.91 -24.02
N GLN A 574 12.17 51.61 -22.95
CA GLN A 574 12.70 51.61 -21.58
C GLN A 574 13.56 50.38 -21.21
N GLN A 575 13.60 49.34 -22.05
CA GLN A 575 14.30 48.09 -21.73
C GLN A 575 15.56 47.84 -22.57
N ASN A 576 15.95 48.79 -23.44
CA ASN A 576 16.90 48.53 -24.53
C ASN A 576 18.38 48.79 -24.20
N GLN A 577 18.73 49.35 -23.04
CA GLN A 577 20.13 49.69 -22.73
C GLN A 577 20.95 48.55 -22.12
N ASN A 578 20.30 47.47 -21.64
CA ASN A 578 20.99 46.34 -21.00
C ASN A 578 21.01 45.04 -21.83
N ALA A 579 20.37 45.04 -23.00
CA ALA A 579 20.32 43.88 -23.91
C ALA A 579 21.50 43.84 -24.91
N GLN A 580 22.23 44.94 -25.09
CA GLN A 580 23.35 45.04 -26.04
C GLN A 580 24.60 44.23 -25.65
N ASN A 581 24.67 43.69 -24.42
CA ASN A 581 25.89 43.08 -23.90
C ASN A 581 25.82 41.56 -23.66
N ILE A 582 24.81 40.84 -24.16
CA ILE A 582 24.66 39.40 -23.87
C ILE A 582 24.91 38.48 -25.08
N LEU A 583 24.83 38.97 -26.32
CA LEU A 583 25.20 38.20 -27.52
C LEU A 583 26.16 39.00 -28.39
N ARG A 584 27.42 38.57 -28.50
CA ARG A 584 28.34 39.08 -29.53
C ARG A 584 28.12 38.25 -30.79
N GLN A 585 27.78 38.89 -31.91
CA GLN A 585 27.72 38.21 -33.22
C GLN A 585 28.99 37.39 -33.50
N GLN A 586 30.14 37.88 -33.01
CA GLN A 586 31.43 37.19 -33.07
C GLN A 586 31.52 35.87 -32.28
N ASP A 587 30.77 35.68 -31.20
CA ASP A 587 30.84 34.44 -30.42
C ASP A 587 30.07 33.31 -31.11
N LEU A 588 28.95 33.65 -31.78
CA LEU A 588 28.17 32.72 -32.59
C LEU A 588 28.88 32.35 -33.90
N GLU A 589 29.51 33.32 -34.58
CA GLU A 589 30.32 33.05 -35.77
C GLU A 589 31.48 32.09 -35.46
N ARG A 590 32.16 32.29 -34.32
CA ARG A 590 33.25 31.40 -33.89
C ARG A 590 32.80 29.97 -33.60
N MET A 591 31.63 29.78 -32.99
CA MET A 591 31.08 28.43 -32.79
C MET A 591 30.74 27.75 -34.12
N MET A 592 30.20 28.50 -35.08
CA MET A 592 29.90 27.99 -36.42
C MET A 592 31.16 27.55 -37.17
N ASP A 593 32.23 28.34 -37.09
CA ASP A 593 33.52 27.99 -37.69
C ASP A 593 34.16 26.78 -36.98
N GLN A 594 33.98 26.64 -35.66
CA GLN A 594 34.41 25.45 -34.92
C GLN A 594 33.63 24.20 -35.35
N ILE A 595 32.31 24.30 -35.53
CA ILE A 595 31.47 23.20 -36.04
C ILE A 595 31.94 22.81 -37.45
N GLU A 596 32.26 23.78 -38.32
CA GLU A 596 32.77 23.52 -39.67
C GLU A 596 34.11 22.79 -39.64
N ASN A 597 35.05 23.23 -38.79
CA ASN A 597 36.37 22.62 -38.64
C ASN A 597 36.27 21.21 -38.03
N LEU A 598 35.41 20.99 -37.04
CA LEU A 598 35.17 19.67 -36.45
C LEU A 598 34.52 18.71 -37.45
N ALA A 599 33.57 19.18 -38.25
CA ALA A 599 32.95 18.39 -39.30
C ALA A 599 33.93 18.00 -40.42
N ARG A 600 34.83 18.92 -40.84
CA ARG A 600 35.88 18.67 -41.85
C ARG A 600 37.05 17.82 -41.35
N SER A 601 37.37 17.91 -40.06
CA SER A 601 38.47 17.13 -39.44
C SER A 601 38.07 15.70 -39.08
N GLY A 602 36.83 15.28 -39.36
CA GLY A 602 36.31 13.94 -39.05
C GLY A 602 35.76 13.79 -37.64
N ASN A 603 35.87 14.80 -36.78
CA ASN A 603 35.32 14.83 -35.41
C ASN A 603 33.83 15.20 -35.41
N ARG A 604 33.01 14.38 -36.09
CA ARG A 604 31.57 14.63 -36.29
C ARG A 604 30.76 14.58 -35.00
N ASP A 605 31.15 13.73 -34.05
CA ASP A 605 30.48 13.65 -32.74
C ASP A 605 30.65 14.94 -31.92
N ALA A 606 31.84 15.54 -31.97
CA ALA A 606 32.10 16.83 -31.34
C ALA A 606 31.33 17.98 -32.03
N ALA A 607 31.21 17.93 -33.37
CA ALA A 607 30.38 18.88 -34.12
C ALA A 607 28.89 18.77 -33.73
N GLN A 608 28.37 17.55 -33.53
CA GLN A 608 27.01 17.32 -33.05
C GLN A 608 26.78 17.85 -31.63
N GLN A 609 27.75 17.68 -30.73
CA GLN A 609 27.68 18.24 -29.37
C GLN A 609 27.57 19.77 -29.41
N MET A 610 28.39 20.44 -30.23
CA MET A 610 28.36 21.90 -30.39
C MET A 610 27.04 22.39 -31.01
N LEU A 611 26.45 21.65 -31.96
CA LEU A 611 25.11 21.94 -32.49
C LEU A 611 24.02 21.83 -31.42
N SER A 612 24.13 20.86 -30.52
CA SER A 612 23.20 20.72 -29.39
C SER A 612 23.36 21.86 -28.37
N GLU A 613 24.57 22.35 -28.17
CA GLU A 613 24.86 23.48 -27.28
C GLU A 613 24.31 24.80 -27.85
N LEU A 614 24.46 25.00 -29.16
CA LEU A 614 23.81 26.09 -29.90
C LEU A 614 22.27 26.03 -29.72
N GLN A 615 21.66 24.85 -29.82
CA GLN A 615 20.22 24.68 -29.61
C GLN A 615 19.78 25.05 -28.18
N ARG A 616 20.56 24.64 -27.16
CA ARG A 616 20.29 24.98 -25.76
C ARG A 616 20.38 26.48 -25.51
N MET A 617 21.38 27.14 -26.10
CA MET A 617 21.54 28.59 -26.00
C MET A 617 20.33 29.33 -26.60
N MET A 618 19.84 28.85 -27.75
CA MET A 618 18.70 29.44 -28.46
C MET A 618 17.37 29.24 -27.73
N ASN A 619 17.14 28.03 -27.18
CA ASN A 619 15.96 27.75 -26.36
C ASN A 619 15.94 28.62 -25.09
N ASN A 620 17.11 28.84 -24.48
CA ASN A 620 17.24 29.70 -23.30
C ASN A 620 17.06 31.19 -23.62
N LEU A 621 17.42 31.62 -24.84
CA LEU A 621 17.18 32.97 -25.35
C LEU A 621 15.69 33.24 -25.58
N GLN A 622 14.97 32.28 -26.17
CA GLN A 622 13.51 32.34 -26.32
C GLN A 622 12.80 32.34 -24.95
N ALA A 623 13.35 31.62 -23.97
CA ALA A 623 12.82 31.57 -22.61
C ALA A 623 13.31 32.73 -21.70
N GLY A 624 14.20 33.60 -22.19
CA GLY A 624 15.04 34.46 -21.35
C GLY A 624 14.68 35.95 -21.33
N ARG A 625 13.67 36.34 -20.55
CA ARG A 625 13.70 37.64 -19.86
C ARG A 625 14.71 37.52 -18.70
N PRO A 626 15.83 38.27 -18.67
CA PRO A 626 16.69 38.25 -17.49
C PRO A 626 16.00 38.99 -16.33
N GLN A 627 15.58 38.24 -15.31
CA GLN A 627 15.12 38.79 -14.05
C GLN A 627 16.33 39.33 -13.27
N ARG A 628 16.67 40.61 -13.48
CA ARG A 628 17.71 41.30 -12.71
C ARG A 628 17.08 42.19 -11.65
N GLY A 629 17.14 41.73 -10.40
CA GLY A 629 16.97 42.57 -9.22
C GLY A 629 18.10 43.60 -9.15
N GLN A 630 17.73 44.87 -9.05
CA GLN A 630 18.62 46.02 -9.03
C GLN A 630 18.92 46.40 -7.58
N GLN A 631 20.01 45.87 -7.00
CA GLN A 631 20.66 46.51 -5.86
C GLN A 631 22.07 45.97 -5.58
N SER A 632 22.93 46.89 -5.12
CA SER A 632 24.14 46.69 -4.31
C SER A 632 25.48 46.60 -5.05
N GLN A 633 26.10 47.79 -5.17
CA GLN A 633 27.51 47.99 -5.47
C GLN A 633 28.44 47.60 -4.29
N GLU A 634 27.90 47.32 -3.10
CA GLU A 634 28.66 46.86 -1.91
C GLU A 634 28.85 45.33 -1.84
N ASN A 635 28.22 44.55 -2.72
CA ASN A 635 28.18 43.08 -2.62
C ASN A 635 29.35 42.38 -3.37
N SER A 636 30.45 43.10 -3.63
CA SER A 636 31.54 42.60 -4.48
C SER A 636 32.54 41.70 -3.75
N GLU A 637 32.75 41.87 -2.45
CA GLU A 637 33.69 41.06 -1.67
C GLU A 637 33.10 39.72 -1.21
N ALA A 638 31.84 39.71 -0.77
CA ALA A 638 31.14 38.48 -0.40
C ALA A 638 30.98 37.52 -1.59
N ARG A 639 30.71 38.05 -2.80
CA ARG A 639 30.67 37.23 -4.03
C ARG A 639 32.01 36.57 -4.34
N LYS A 640 33.13 37.30 -4.20
CA LYS A 640 34.47 36.73 -4.39
C LYS A 640 34.77 35.58 -3.42
N GLN A 641 34.26 35.63 -2.19
CA GLN A 641 34.43 34.53 -1.23
C GLN A 641 33.56 33.32 -1.57
N ILE A 642 32.32 33.54 -2.05
CA ILE A 642 31.45 32.46 -2.55
C ILE A 642 32.08 31.79 -3.78
N ASP A 643 32.67 32.58 -4.69
CA ASP A 643 33.38 32.07 -5.86
C ASP A 643 34.62 31.26 -5.44
N LYS A 644 35.39 31.74 -4.45
CA LYS A 644 36.56 31.02 -3.89
C LYS A 644 36.16 29.71 -3.21
N LEU A 645 35.04 29.69 -2.49
CA LEU A 645 34.47 28.46 -1.92
C LEU A 645 34.04 27.47 -3.00
N GLY A 646 33.42 27.96 -4.07
CA GLY A 646 33.06 27.15 -5.23
C GLY A 646 34.27 26.57 -5.97
N GLN A 647 35.39 27.29 -6.00
CA GLN A 647 36.67 26.78 -6.53
C GLN A 647 37.21 25.64 -5.65
N ILE A 648 37.30 25.84 -4.33
CA ILE A 648 37.77 24.81 -3.39
C ILE A 648 36.93 23.53 -3.49
N LEU A 649 35.59 23.64 -3.60
CA LEU A 649 34.71 22.47 -3.78
C LEU A 649 34.99 21.70 -5.08
N ARG A 650 35.18 22.41 -6.20
CA ARG A 650 35.49 21.77 -7.49
C ARG A 650 36.88 21.14 -7.49
N ASP A 651 37.86 21.82 -6.92
CA ASP A 651 39.23 21.33 -6.88
C ASP A 651 39.38 20.15 -5.92
N GLN A 652 38.65 20.14 -4.80
CA GLN A 652 38.57 18.99 -3.89
C GLN A 652 37.91 17.77 -4.55
N GLN A 653 36.88 17.97 -5.38
CA GLN A 653 36.23 16.89 -6.13
C GLN A 653 37.17 16.29 -7.18
N LYS A 654 37.89 17.13 -7.94
CA LYS A 654 38.89 16.68 -8.92
C LYS A 654 40.03 15.90 -8.26
N LEU A 655 40.53 16.40 -7.13
CA LEU A 655 41.59 15.74 -6.37
C LEU A 655 41.15 14.37 -5.84
N MET A 656 39.90 14.26 -5.38
CA MET A 656 39.32 12.98 -4.94
C MET A 656 39.19 11.99 -6.10
N GLU A 657 38.76 12.44 -7.28
CA GLU A 657 38.69 11.63 -8.49
C GLU A 657 40.08 11.13 -8.94
N GLN A 658 41.09 12.01 -8.89
CA GLN A 658 42.48 11.64 -9.18
C GLN A 658 43.02 10.63 -8.15
N THR A 659 42.71 10.82 -6.87
CA THR A 659 43.08 9.89 -5.79
C THR A 659 42.43 8.52 -5.99
N PHE A 660 41.14 8.49 -6.33
CA PHE A 660 40.40 7.27 -6.65
C PHE A 660 40.99 6.53 -7.85
N ARG A 661 41.30 7.25 -8.93
CA ARG A 661 41.89 6.65 -10.13
C ARG A 661 43.26 6.02 -9.85
N LEU A 662 44.12 6.71 -9.10
CA LEU A 662 45.44 6.20 -8.74
C LEU A 662 45.37 5.02 -7.74
N ASP A 663 44.43 5.06 -6.78
CA ASP A 663 44.22 3.94 -5.85
C ASP A 663 43.68 2.70 -6.56
N GLN A 664 42.73 2.87 -7.49
CA GLN A 664 42.19 1.78 -8.28
C GLN A 664 43.28 1.11 -9.12
N GLN A 665 44.13 1.89 -9.80
CA GLN A 665 45.28 1.38 -10.56
C GLN A 665 46.31 0.66 -9.65
N LEU A 666 46.56 1.17 -8.44
CA LEU A 666 47.44 0.52 -7.47
C LEU A 666 46.86 -0.81 -7.00
N LYS A 667 45.54 -0.87 -6.76
CA LYS A 667 44.81 -2.03 -6.27
C LYS A 667 44.70 -3.13 -7.33
N ASP A 668 44.45 -2.76 -8.58
CA ASP A 668 44.41 -3.69 -9.71
C ASP A 668 45.78 -4.34 -9.94
N ARG A 669 46.87 -3.58 -9.73
CA ARG A 669 48.23 -4.10 -9.82
C ARG A 669 48.58 -5.02 -8.65
N MET A 670 48.18 -4.66 -7.43
CA MET A 670 48.35 -5.52 -6.25
C MET A 670 47.53 -6.82 -6.32
N GLN A 671 46.37 -6.81 -7.01
CA GLN A 671 45.53 -8.00 -7.24
C GLN A 671 46.03 -8.91 -8.36
N ARG A 672 46.73 -8.37 -9.36
CA ARG A 672 47.37 -9.19 -10.41
C ARG A 672 48.56 -10.02 -9.93
N GLY A 673 48.98 -9.86 -8.67
CA GLY A 673 49.95 -10.74 -8.04
C GLY A 673 51.18 -10.95 -8.89
N GLU A 674 51.83 -9.87 -9.35
CA GLU A 674 53.18 -9.99 -9.89
C GLU A 674 54.14 -10.24 -8.71
N PRO A 675 54.78 -11.43 -8.64
CA PRO A 675 55.94 -11.60 -7.79
C PRO A 675 57.04 -10.70 -8.34
N ASP A 676 57.73 -10.02 -7.44
CA ASP A 676 59.05 -9.47 -7.69
C ASP A 676 59.90 -10.51 -8.44
N MET A 677 60.15 -10.29 -9.73
CA MET A 677 60.92 -11.20 -10.58
C MET A 677 62.41 -10.99 -10.29
N GLY A 678 62.88 -11.67 -9.24
CA GLY A 678 64.25 -12.14 -9.10
C GLY A 678 64.35 -13.61 -9.57
N GLU A 679 65.27 -13.84 -10.51
CA GLU A 679 65.51 -15.04 -11.33
C GLU A 679 65.71 -16.42 -10.63
N ASN A 680 65.27 -17.48 -11.34
CA ASN A 680 65.75 -18.88 -11.44
C ASN A 680 64.94 -20.02 -10.76
N ASP A 681 64.38 -20.95 -11.57
CA ASP A 681 64.69 -22.41 -11.68
C ASP A 681 63.55 -23.17 -12.45
N PRO A 682 63.81 -24.01 -13.48
CA PRO A 682 62.77 -24.74 -14.24
C PRO A 682 62.69 -26.24 -13.89
N LEU A 683 61.50 -26.85 -13.77
CA LEU A 683 61.28 -28.30 -13.97
C LEU A 683 59.78 -28.71 -14.05
N LEU A 684 59.43 -29.39 -15.17
CA LEU A 684 58.32 -30.35 -15.43
C LEU A 684 56.90 -29.76 -15.59
N ASP A 685 56.25 -29.72 -16.77
CA ASP A 685 55.95 -30.69 -17.85
C ASP A 685 54.71 -31.59 -17.62
N GLU A 686 53.94 -31.70 -18.72
CA GLU A 686 53.05 -32.80 -19.14
C GLU A 686 51.52 -32.76 -18.85
N MET A 687 50.72 -32.44 -19.88
CA MET A 687 49.94 -33.42 -20.69
C MET A 687 48.77 -32.75 -21.50
N ALA A 688 48.87 -32.80 -22.84
CA ALA A 688 47.78 -32.79 -23.85
C ALA A 688 47.85 -34.17 -24.60
N PRO A 689 47.06 -34.56 -25.66
CA PRO A 689 46.16 -33.79 -26.56
C PRO A 689 44.91 -34.53 -27.19
N GLY A 690 44.18 -33.82 -28.07
CA GLY A 690 43.43 -34.26 -29.31
C GLY A 690 42.06 -34.95 -29.14
N GLU A 691 41.03 -34.82 -30.01
CA GLU A 691 41.02 -34.64 -31.48
C GLU A 691 39.61 -34.25 -32.07
N ASN A 692 39.63 -33.55 -33.23
CA ASN A 692 38.67 -33.49 -34.38
C ASN A 692 37.56 -32.39 -34.55
N GLY A 693 37.75 -31.54 -35.59
CA GLY A 693 36.82 -30.57 -36.24
C GLY A 693 36.11 -31.13 -37.49
N GLU A 694 35.32 -30.44 -38.33
CA GLU A 694 35.15 -29.01 -38.77
C GLU A 694 33.71 -28.82 -39.41
N PRO A 695 33.34 -27.77 -40.18
CA PRO A 695 33.14 -26.34 -39.82
C PRO A 695 31.83 -25.69 -40.40
N GLN A 696 31.39 -24.54 -39.84
CA GLN A 696 30.70 -23.48 -40.60
C GLN A 696 30.80 -22.09 -39.90
N GLU A 697 31.21 -21.07 -40.67
CA GLU A 697 31.30 -19.63 -40.35
C GLU A 697 29.92 -19.01 -40.00
N GLN A 698 29.72 -17.88 -39.32
CA GLN A 698 30.48 -16.65 -39.04
C GLN A 698 29.68 -15.88 -37.95
N GLN A 699 30.31 -15.34 -36.90
CA GLN A 699 30.32 -13.90 -36.57
C GLN A 699 31.12 -13.65 -35.28
N GLN A 700 32.15 -12.84 -35.44
CA GLN A 700 33.22 -12.57 -34.48
C GLN A 700 32.93 -11.23 -33.79
N GLY A 701 32.86 -11.24 -32.46
CA GLY A 701 32.89 -10.05 -31.61
C GLY A 701 34.04 -10.21 -30.63
N GLN A 702 35.22 -9.74 -31.05
CA GLN A 702 36.47 -9.75 -30.31
C GLN A 702 36.81 -8.29 -30.01
N GLN A 703 36.96 -7.91 -28.73
CA GLN A 703 37.66 -6.69 -28.34
C GLN A 703 38.15 -6.77 -26.89
N GLY A 704 39.24 -7.50 -26.70
CA GLY A 704 40.50 -6.92 -26.23
C GLY A 704 41.53 -7.31 -27.28
N GLN A 705 42.46 -6.49 -27.74
CA GLN A 705 43.06 -5.27 -27.23
C GLN A 705 43.89 -4.70 -28.40
N GLU A 706 43.77 -3.41 -28.71
CA GLU A 706 44.90 -2.59 -29.19
C GLU A 706 44.47 -1.13 -29.22
N GLY A 707 45.01 -0.37 -28.27
CA GLY A 707 45.04 1.07 -28.34
C GLY A 707 46.39 1.52 -28.86
N GLN A 708 46.39 2.59 -29.66
CA GLN A 708 47.38 3.66 -29.54
C GLN A 708 46.87 4.90 -30.29
N GLU A 709 46.35 5.88 -29.55
CA GLU A 709 47.11 7.10 -29.25
C GLU A 709 46.27 8.00 -28.32
N GLY A 710 46.76 8.10 -27.09
CA GLY A 710 46.15 8.84 -25.99
C GLY A 710 46.75 8.38 -24.66
N GLN A 711 48.06 8.09 -24.64
CA GLN A 711 48.77 7.67 -23.43
C GLN A 711 48.74 8.81 -22.41
N GLN A 712 47.89 8.66 -21.39
CA GLN A 712 48.14 9.31 -20.11
C GLN A 712 49.28 8.54 -19.42
N PRO A 713 50.30 9.23 -18.89
CA PRO A 713 51.55 8.61 -18.42
C PRO A 713 51.41 7.68 -17.20
N SER A 714 50.21 7.45 -16.66
CA SER A 714 49.99 6.66 -15.43
C SER A 714 49.85 5.15 -15.63
N ASP A 715 49.50 4.66 -16.82
CA ASP A 715 49.33 3.20 -17.06
C ASP A 715 50.65 2.41 -17.07
N GLN A 716 51.80 3.08 -17.20
CA GLN A 716 53.13 2.47 -17.17
C GLN A 716 53.81 2.53 -15.78
N MET A 717 53.18 3.14 -14.77
CA MET A 717 53.82 3.40 -13.48
C MET A 717 53.85 2.17 -12.56
N THR A 718 55.01 1.77 -12.04
CA THR A 718 55.13 0.67 -11.05
C THR A 718 54.29 0.91 -9.80
N ALA A 719 54.00 -0.12 -8.99
CA ALA A 719 53.26 0.04 -7.73
C ALA A 719 53.90 1.08 -6.79
N GLU A 720 55.23 1.20 -6.83
CA GLU A 720 55.99 2.21 -6.09
C GLU A 720 55.84 3.60 -6.69
N GLN A 721 55.84 3.74 -8.02
CA GLN A 721 55.59 5.00 -8.71
C GLN A 721 54.15 5.50 -8.52
N LEU A 722 53.17 4.59 -8.47
CA LEU A 722 51.77 4.91 -8.16
C LEU A 722 51.61 5.38 -6.72
N ARG A 723 52.29 4.74 -5.75
CA ARG A 723 52.35 5.24 -4.36
C ARG A 723 53.01 6.60 -4.27
N GLU A 724 54.04 6.86 -5.07
CA GLU A 724 54.70 8.17 -5.11
C GLU A 724 53.81 9.24 -5.77
N ALA A 725 53.04 8.88 -6.80
CA ALA A 725 52.03 9.77 -7.40
C ALA A 725 50.92 10.11 -6.40
N LEU A 726 50.45 9.14 -5.60
CA LEU A 726 49.51 9.41 -4.49
C LEU A 726 50.11 10.36 -3.45
N LYS A 727 51.40 10.24 -3.13
CA LYS A 727 52.09 11.19 -2.24
C LYS A 727 52.21 12.58 -2.83
N GLN A 728 52.34 12.72 -4.15
CA GLN A 728 52.38 14.03 -4.82
C GLN A 728 51.04 14.77 -4.67
N LEU A 729 49.92 14.05 -4.69
CA LEU A 729 48.58 14.63 -4.45
C LEU A 729 48.42 15.24 -3.06
N ARG A 730 49.26 14.85 -2.08
CA ARG A 730 49.29 15.49 -0.76
C ARG A 730 49.54 16.99 -0.86
N ALA A 731 50.44 17.44 -1.73
CA ALA A 731 50.76 18.86 -1.86
C ALA A 731 49.55 19.67 -2.33
N GLU A 732 48.74 19.10 -3.22
CA GLU A 732 47.49 19.67 -3.70
C GLU A 732 46.43 19.69 -2.58
N GLN A 733 46.30 18.60 -1.82
CA GLN A 733 45.40 18.51 -0.66
C GLN A 733 45.75 19.53 0.44
N ASP A 734 47.04 19.67 0.76
CA ASP A 734 47.54 20.64 1.74
C ASP A 734 47.35 22.09 1.23
N GLY A 735 47.44 22.29 -0.09
CA GLY A 735 47.13 23.56 -0.76
C GLY A 735 45.67 23.97 -0.58
N LEU A 736 44.74 23.05 -0.81
CA LEU A 736 43.30 23.27 -0.61
C LEU A 736 42.97 23.56 0.87
N GLY A 737 43.60 22.84 1.79
CA GLY A 737 43.48 23.10 3.23
C GLY A 737 43.92 24.52 3.63
N LYS A 738 45.02 25.01 3.03
CA LYS A 738 45.48 26.40 3.24
C LYS A 738 44.52 27.44 2.66
N GLN A 739 44.00 27.20 1.44
CA GLN A 739 43.01 28.10 0.82
C GLN A 739 41.72 28.20 1.64
N LEU A 740 41.29 27.08 2.24
CA LEU A 740 40.16 27.04 3.17
C LEU A 740 40.45 27.82 4.45
N GLY A 741 41.66 27.68 5.02
CA GLY A 741 42.08 28.46 6.19
C GLY A 741 42.14 29.98 5.91
N GLU A 742 42.61 30.38 4.73
CA GLU A 742 42.56 31.79 4.30
C GLU A 742 41.14 32.31 4.14
N LEU A 743 40.24 31.48 3.57
CA LEU A 743 38.83 31.81 3.42
C LEU A 743 38.19 32.02 4.81
N GLN A 744 38.41 31.12 5.76
CA GLN A 744 37.94 31.26 7.14
C GLN A 744 38.46 32.53 7.81
N LYS A 745 39.75 32.85 7.63
CA LYS A 745 40.35 34.07 8.19
C LYS A 745 39.72 35.33 7.60
N LYS A 746 39.54 35.39 6.28
CA LYS A 746 38.87 36.53 5.61
C LYS A 746 37.42 36.69 6.02
N LEU A 747 36.70 35.58 6.24
CA LEU A 747 35.34 35.61 6.76
C LEU A 747 35.30 36.19 8.19
N GLY A 748 36.25 35.80 9.04
CA GLY A 748 36.41 36.37 10.38
C GLY A 748 36.74 37.87 10.36
N GLU A 749 37.61 38.30 9.44
CA GLU A 749 37.94 39.73 9.23
C GLU A 749 36.72 40.55 8.77
N MET A 750 35.79 39.95 8.03
CA MET A 750 34.50 40.56 7.64
C MET A 750 33.42 40.47 8.74
N GLY A 751 33.77 40.07 9.97
CA GLY A 751 32.84 39.95 11.08
C GLY A 751 31.88 38.75 11.00
N MET A 752 32.09 37.83 10.06
CA MET A 752 31.33 36.59 9.95
C MET A 752 32.03 35.47 10.72
N LYS A 753 31.27 34.72 11.53
CA LYS A 753 31.81 33.57 12.26
C LYS A 753 31.78 32.34 11.34
N PRO A 754 32.91 31.78 10.90
CA PRO A 754 32.90 30.58 10.05
C PRO A 754 32.19 29.44 10.79
N GLY A 755 31.22 28.81 10.12
CA GLY A 755 30.45 27.70 10.67
C GLY A 755 31.33 26.49 11.04
N PRO A 756 30.85 25.61 11.94
CA PRO A 756 31.61 24.43 12.38
C PRO A 756 32.00 23.50 11.22
N GLY A 757 31.21 23.48 10.14
CA GLY A 757 31.49 22.69 8.94
C GLY A 757 32.82 23.05 8.27
N PHE A 758 33.23 24.33 8.25
CA PHE A 758 34.53 24.70 7.69
C PHE A 758 35.70 24.19 8.54
N GLY A 759 35.56 24.22 9.87
CA GLY A 759 36.58 23.69 10.78
C GLY A 759 36.68 22.16 10.71
N GLN A 760 35.56 21.48 10.48
CA GLN A 760 35.54 20.03 10.25
C GLN A 760 36.16 19.67 8.90
N ALA A 761 35.79 20.37 7.83
CA ALA A 761 36.39 20.19 6.51
C ALA A 761 37.91 20.31 6.55
N GLN A 762 38.45 21.30 7.27
CA GLN A 762 39.89 21.47 7.41
C GLN A 762 40.58 20.28 8.09
N ARG A 763 39.98 19.73 9.16
CA ARG A 763 40.54 18.55 9.86
C ARG A 763 40.51 17.30 8.99
N GLU A 764 39.43 17.10 8.24
CA GLU A 764 39.30 15.96 7.31
C GLU A 764 40.27 16.10 6.13
N MET A 765 40.46 17.31 5.58
CA MET A 765 41.48 17.59 4.55
C MET A 765 42.91 17.33 5.05
N GLU A 766 43.21 17.68 6.31
CA GLU A 766 44.50 17.37 6.93
C GLU A 766 44.66 15.85 7.13
N GLY A 767 43.58 15.15 7.49
CA GLY A 767 43.52 13.69 7.51
C GLY A 767 43.82 13.08 6.15
N ALA A 768 43.16 13.56 5.10
CA ALA A 768 43.41 13.13 3.73
C ALA A 768 44.87 13.36 3.30
N GLY A 769 45.44 14.53 3.63
CA GLY A 769 46.85 14.83 3.35
C GLY A 769 47.81 13.87 4.05
N ARG A 770 47.52 13.45 5.29
CA ARG A 770 48.33 12.44 6.01
C ARG A 770 48.26 11.06 5.37
N GLU A 771 47.11 10.65 4.88
CA GLU A 771 46.91 9.36 4.21
C GLU A 771 47.57 9.33 2.84
N LEU A 772 47.39 10.40 2.04
CA LEU A 772 48.10 10.60 0.78
C LEU A 772 49.62 10.57 0.99
N GLY A 773 50.11 11.21 2.05
CA GLY A 773 51.54 11.22 2.42
C GLY A 773 52.12 9.85 2.77
N GLN A 774 51.28 8.89 3.15
CA GLN A 774 51.65 7.49 3.40
C GLN A 774 51.46 6.61 2.15
N GLY A 775 50.93 7.16 1.06
CA GLY A 775 50.60 6.41 -0.15
C GLY A 775 49.30 5.59 -0.01
N HIS A 776 48.43 5.94 0.95
CA HIS A 776 47.15 5.29 1.16
C HIS A 776 46.04 6.07 0.44
N GLY A 777 45.59 5.58 -0.72
CA GLY A 777 44.54 6.25 -1.50
C GLY A 777 43.14 6.03 -0.90
N GLN A 778 42.78 4.80 -0.55
CA GLN A 778 41.43 4.49 -0.02
C GLN A 778 41.05 5.29 1.25
N PRO A 779 41.88 5.36 2.32
CA PRO A 779 41.57 6.17 3.50
C PRO A 779 41.63 7.68 3.21
N ALA A 780 42.43 8.11 2.22
CA ALA A 780 42.44 9.49 1.77
C ALA A 780 41.11 9.87 1.11
N ILE A 781 40.54 9.03 0.25
CA ILE A 781 39.25 9.27 -0.43
C ILE A 781 38.13 9.40 0.59
N GLU A 782 38.12 8.57 1.63
CA GLU A 782 37.13 8.67 2.72
C GLU A 782 37.22 10.01 3.46
N ASN A 783 38.43 10.45 3.80
CA ASN A 783 38.69 11.76 4.42
C ASN A 783 38.32 12.91 3.47
N GLN A 784 38.61 12.80 2.17
CA GLN A 784 38.24 13.79 1.15
C GLN A 784 36.72 13.89 0.98
N GLY A 785 36.00 12.77 1.03
CA GLY A 785 34.54 12.72 1.00
C GLY A 785 33.92 13.41 2.23
N ARG A 786 34.43 13.12 3.44
CA ARG A 786 34.00 13.81 4.67
C ARG A 786 34.31 15.31 4.63
N ALA A 787 35.46 15.70 4.08
CA ALA A 787 35.81 17.10 3.89
C ALA A 787 34.84 17.82 2.94
N LEU A 788 34.47 17.18 1.83
CA LEU A 788 33.55 17.75 0.84
C LEU A 788 32.13 17.92 1.40
N GLU A 789 31.66 16.98 2.22
CA GLU A 789 30.37 17.12 2.89
C GLU A 789 30.39 18.23 3.94
N ALA A 790 31.46 18.32 4.74
CA ALA A 790 31.63 19.39 5.72
C ALA A 790 31.76 20.79 5.06
N LEU A 791 32.38 20.89 3.87
CA LEU A 791 32.39 22.12 3.07
C LEU A 791 30.99 22.52 2.59
N ARG A 792 30.18 21.56 2.14
CA ARG A 792 28.78 21.82 1.74
C ARG A 792 27.96 22.30 2.92
N GLN A 793 28.15 21.72 4.10
CA GLN A 793 27.50 22.16 5.34
C GLN A 793 27.94 23.59 5.71
N GLY A 794 29.23 23.88 5.69
CA GLY A 794 29.76 25.23 5.94
C GLY A 794 29.22 26.27 4.94
N ALA A 795 29.04 25.90 3.67
CA ALA A 795 28.44 26.76 2.65
C ALA A 795 26.97 27.10 2.96
N ARG A 796 26.19 26.13 3.44
CA ARG A 796 24.79 26.32 3.84
C ARG A 796 24.70 27.24 5.07
N ASP A 797 25.56 27.03 6.06
CA ASP A 797 25.62 27.86 7.26
C ASP A 797 25.97 29.31 6.91
N MET A 798 26.93 29.52 6.01
CA MET A 798 27.28 30.85 5.48
C MET A 798 26.08 31.51 4.79
N MET A 799 25.37 30.79 3.92
CA MET A 799 24.18 31.33 3.25
C MET A 799 23.07 31.69 4.25
N ASN A 800 22.84 30.84 5.26
CA ASN A 800 21.84 31.11 6.31
C ASN A 800 22.21 32.34 7.15
N GLN A 801 23.49 32.51 7.49
CA GLN A 801 23.97 33.68 8.23
C GLN A 801 23.88 34.96 7.38
N MET A 802 24.14 34.88 6.08
CA MET A 802 23.99 36.00 5.15
C MET A 802 22.52 36.42 5.01
N MET A 803 21.61 35.44 4.94
CA MET A 803 20.16 35.68 4.94
C MET A 803 19.68 36.31 6.26
N GLN A 804 20.22 35.88 7.41
CA GLN A 804 19.91 36.50 8.71
C GLN A 804 20.49 37.90 8.86
N ALA A 805 21.71 38.15 8.38
CA ALA A 805 22.31 39.48 8.39
C ALA A 805 21.52 40.46 7.49
N GLN A 806 20.95 39.97 6.40
CA GLN A 806 20.08 40.76 5.51
C GLN A 806 18.69 41.05 6.12
N GLN A 807 18.18 40.19 7.01
CA GLN A 807 16.97 40.46 7.80
C GLN A 807 17.22 41.37 9.01
N GLY A 808 18.42 41.34 9.61
CA GLY A 808 18.74 42.04 10.86
C GLY A 808 18.94 43.56 10.75
N GLN A 809 18.98 44.15 9.55
CA GLN A 809 19.16 45.60 9.36
C GLN A 809 17.88 46.38 8.99
N GLN A 810 16.73 45.71 8.91
CA GLN A 810 15.41 46.36 8.85
C GLN A 810 14.71 46.21 10.20
N GLY A 811 15.13 46.97 11.21
CA GLY A 811 14.57 46.80 12.54
C GLY A 811 14.95 47.88 13.55
N GLN A 812 14.56 49.13 13.31
CA GLN A 812 14.23 50.09 14.39
C GLN A 812 13.55 51.35 13.84
N GLY A 813 12.22 51.36 13.94
CA GLY A 813 11.37 52.53 13.75
C GLY A 813 10.07 52.30 14.55
N PRO A 814 9.71 53.18 15.50
CA PRO A 814 8.58 52.94 16.40
C PRO A 814 7.27 53.41 15.76
N ASN A 815 6.54 52.52 15.08
CA ASN A 815 5.09 52.48 15.11
C ASN A 815 4.54 51.22 14.43
N GLY A 816 3.55 50.60 15.07
CA GLY A 816 3.01 49.31 14.68
C GLY A 816 2.21 49.33 13.38
N GLN A 817 2.58 48.43 12.46
CA GLN A 817 1.70 47.81 11.46
C GLN A 817 2.41 46.56 10.94
N VAL A 818 1.80 45.39 11.16
CA VAL A 818 2.36 44.08 10.78
C VAL A 818 1.94 43.78 9.35
N GLY A 819 2.79 44.13 8.39
CA GLY A 819 2.69 43.70 7.00
C GLY A 819 3.57 42.48 6.76
N GLN A 820 2.96 41.29 6.62
CA GLN A 820 3.66 40.08 6.21
C GLN A 820 3.94 40.12 4.71
N GLY A 821 5.22 40.25 4.35
CA GLY A 821 5.73 39.98 3.02
C GLY A 821 6.64 38.77 3.05
N GLU A 822 6.23 37.68 2.41
CA GLU A 822 7.13 36.59 2.01
C GLU A 822 6.82 36.22 0.56
N GLN A 823 7.61 36.80 -0.35
CA GLN A 823 7.74 36.39 -1.74
C GLN A 823 9.19 35.93 -1.93
N ASN A 824 9.41 34.63 -2.13
CA ASN A 824 10.35 34.09 -3.14
C ASN A 824 10.39 32.56 -3.06
N GLY A 825 9.64 31.91 -3.95
CA GLY A 825 9.58 30.44 -4.06
C GLY A 825 8.86 29.95 -5.32
N ARG A 826 8.95 30.68 -6.43
CA ARG A 826 8.35 30.28 -7.72
C ARG A 826 9.43 30.05 -8.77
N ASP A 827 9.24 29.02 -9.58
CA ASP A 827 10.05 28.78 -10.77
C ASP A 827 9.72 29.82 -11.86
N PRO A 828 10.54 29.99 -12.91
CA PRO A 828 10.31 30.98 -13.97
C PRO A 828 9.08 30.72 -14.86
N LEU A 829 8.25 29.70 -14.58
CA LEU A 829 6.91 29.51 -15.16
C LEU A 829 5.79 29.80 -14.15
N GLY A 830 6.11 30.43 -13.01
CA GLY A 830 5.14 30.90 -12.03
C GLY A 830 4.55 29.80 -11.15
N ARG A 831 5.08 28.58 -11.18
CA ARG A 831 4.62 27.50 -10.30
C ARG A 831 5.24 27.68 -8.91
N PRO A 832 4.47 27.59 -7.81
CA PRO A 832 5.05 27.50 -6.48
C PRO A 832 5.87 26.21 -6.40
N ARG A 833 7.16 26.31 -6.02
CA ARG A 833 7.85 25.12 -5.52
C ARG A 833 7.19 24.75 -4.20
N ARG A 834 6.64 23.54 -4.10
CA ARG A 834 6.30 22.94 -2.80
C ARG A 834 7.59 22.83 -2.00
N ILE A 835 7.77 23.71 -1.04
CA ILE A 835 8.66 23.52 0.11
C ILE A 835 7.70 23.24 1.27
N GLN A 836 7.91 22.11 1.95
CA GLN A 836 6.98 21.40 2.85
C GLN A 836 5.86 20.58 2.17
N GLY A 837 6.13 19.28 1.95
CA GLY A 837 5.14 18.21 2.09
C GLY A 837 5.06 17.73 3.56
N PRO A 838 4.13 16.82 3.91
CA PRO A 838 3.93 16.36 5.28
C PRO A 838 5.21 15.71 5.82
N GLU A 839 5.47 15.88 7.12
CA GLU A 839 6.52 15.15 7.85
C GLU A 839 6.37 13.64 7.58
N PHE A 840 7.28 13.11 6.77
CA PHE A 840 7.62 11.71 6.75
C PHE A 840 8.95 11.56 7.47
N ASP A 841 8.94 10.61 8.39
CA ASP A 841 10.03 10.16 9.23
C ASP A 841 11.37 10.00 8.48
N ASP A 842 12.44 10.39 9.17
CA ASP A 842 13.76 10.75 8.65
C ASP A 842 14.64 9.52 8.38
N SER A 843 14.29 8.67 7.41
CA SER A 843 15.12 7.50 7.07
C SER A 843 15.00 6.93 5.65
N VAL A 844 14.87 7.76 4.62
CA VAL A 844 15.03 7.28 3.23
C VAL A 844 16.30 7.84 2.62
N LYS A 845 17.34 6.99 2.68
CA LYS A 845 18.63 7.16 2.01
C LYS A 845 18.40 7.21 0.49
N VAL A 846 18.83 8.30 -0.15
CA VAL A 846 18.87 8.40 -1.61
C VAL A 846 19.89 7.36 -2.12
N PRO A 847 19.51 6.42 -3.00
CA PRO A 847 20.43 5.38 -3.46
C PRO A 847 21.56 5.97 -4.33
N ASP A 848 22.79 5.51 -4.09
CA ASP A 848 23.97 5.87 -4.89
C ASP A 848 23.98 5.07 -6.21
N GLU A 849 24.79 5.46 -7.21
CA GLU A 849 24.93 4.74 -8.50
C GLU A 849 25.26 3.23 -8.34
N ILE A 850 25.81 2.85 -7.17
CA ILE A 850 26.09 1.47 -6.78
C ILE A 850 24.80 0.65 -6.56
N ASP A 851 23.72 1.27 -6.08
CA ASP A 851 22.45 0.59 -5.80
C ASP A 851 21.66 0.28 -7.09
N VAL A 852 21.87 1.06 -8.16
CA VAL A 852 21.26 0.83 -9.48
C VAL A 852 21.91 -0.35 -10.20
N GLN A 853 23.22 -0.57 -10.02
CA GLN A 853 23.92 -1.75 -10.54
C GLN A 853 23.50 -3.02 -9.81
N ARG A 854 23.39 -2.97 -8.47
CA ARG A 854 22.95 -4.10 -7.66
C ARG A 854 21.49 -4.49 -7.93
N ALA A 855 20.63 -3.52 -8.25
CA ALA A 855 19.25 -3.79 -8.70
C ALA A 855 19.20 -4.52 -10.05
N ARG A 856 20.13 -4.22 -10.97
CA ARG A 856 20.26 -4.96 -12.24
C ARG A 856 20.77 -6.38 -12.03
N GLU A 857 21.78 -6.57 -11.20
CA GLU A 857 22.30 -7.91 -10.85
C GLU A 857 21.23 -8.81 -10.23
N ILE A 858 20.37 -8.25 -9.36
CA ILE A 858 19.26 -8.99 -8.74
C ILE A 858 18.19 -9.38 -9.77
N LEU A 859 17.85 -8.49 -10.70
CA LEU A 859 16.88 -8.78 -11.77
C LEU A 859 17.40 -9.84 -12.74
N ASP A 860 18.68 -9.78 -13.09
CA ASP A 860 19.30 -10.77 -13.97
C ASP A 860 19.40 -12.13 -13.28
N ALA A 861 19.73 -12.18 -11.98
CA ALA A 861 19.71 -13.42 -11.19
C ALA A 861 18.30 -14.03 -11.04
N ILE A 862 17.26 -13.21 -10.91
CA ILE A 862 15.86 -13.69 -10.88
C ILE A 862 15.45 -14.27 -12.24
N ARG A 863 15.82 -13.61 -13.36
CA ARG A 863 15.55 -14.11 -14.72
C ARG A 863 16.29 -15.40 -15.02
N GLU A 864 17.56 -15.49 -14.61
CA GLU A 864 18.37 -16.69 -14.76
C GLU A 864 17.78 -17.88 -13.97
N LYS A 865 17.35 -17.64 -12.72
CA LYS A 865 16.65 -18.66 -11.92
C LYS A 865 15.29 -19.08 -12.49
N LEU A 866 14.52 -18.16 -13.08
CA LEU A 866 13.26 -18.51 -13.75
C LEU A 866 13.51 -19.36 -15.00
N SER A 867 14.58 -19.05 -15.74
CA SER A 867 14.98 -19.78 -16.95
C SER A 867 15.46 -21.20 -16.64
N ASN A 868 16.06 -21.42 -15.46
CA ASN A 868 16.52 -22.73 -15.00
C ASN A 868 15.41 -23.59 -14.35
N ASN A 869 14.15 -23.18 -14.47
CA ASN A 869 12.94 -23.94 -14.12
C ASN A 869 12.96 -24.50 -12.68
N PRO A 870 12.72 -23.66 -11.65
CA PRO A 870 12.92 -24.05 -10.25
C PRO A 870 11.96 -25.18 -9.84
N PRO A 871 12.40 -26.12 -8.99
CA PRO A 871 11.72 -27.40 -8.76
C PRO A 871 10.41 -27.30 -7.97
N GLN A 872 10.07 -26.14 -7.41
CA GLN A 872 8.85 -25.94 -6.60
C GLN A 872 7.98 -24.81 -7.18
N GLU A 873 6.69 -25.09 -7.44
CA GLU A 873 5.73 -24.11 -7.97
C GLU A 873 5.58 -22.85 -7.11
N MET A 874 5.76 -22.98 -5.78
CA MET A 874 5.70 -21.83 -4.87
C MET A 874 6.87 -20.86 -5.08
N GLU A 875 8.07 -21.36 -5.32
CA GLU A 875 9.26 -20.54 -5.57
C GLU A 875 9.12 -19.82 -6.93
N ARG A 876 8.61 -20.51 -7.95
CA ARG A 876 8.33 -19.89 -9.26
C ARG A 876 7.32 -18.74 -9.15
N ARG A 877 6.18 -18.95 -8.48
CA ARG A 877 5.16 -17.88 -8.28
C ARG A 877 5.68 -16.73 -7.44
N TYR A 878 6.60 -16.98 -6.51
CA TYR A 878 7.25 -15.95 -5.71
C TYR A 878 8.20 -15.10 -6.55
N LEU A 879 9.01 -15.72 -7.40
CA LEU A 879 9.92 -15.04 -8.33
C LEU A 879 9.16 -14.27 -9.43
N GLU A 880 8.06 -14.81 -9.96
CA GLU A 880 7.17 -14.11 -10.91
C GLU A 880 6.54 -12.86 -10.25
N ARG A 881 6.09 -12.95 -9.00
CA ARG A 881 5.50 -11.82 -8.28
C ARG A 881 6.52 -10.73 -7.96
N LEU A 882 7.78 -11.09 -7.75
CA LEU A 882 8.87 -10.12 -7.56
C LEU A 882 9.17 -9.32 -8.84
N LEU A 883 8.93 -9.88 -10.02
CA LEU A 883 9.04 -9.18 -11.30
C LEU A 883 7.83 -8.26 -11.59
N ASP A 884 6.64 -8.61 -11.09
CA ASP A 884 5.37 -7.91 -11.36
C ASP A 884 5.14 -6.66 -10.47
N ILE A 885 6.05 -6.38 -9.53
CA ILE A 885 5.98 -5.23 -8.61
C ILE A 885 6.57 -3.93 -9.24
N GLN A 886 6.91 -3.93 -10.53
CA GLN A 886 7.38 -2.74 -11.26
C GLN A 886 6.26 -1.93 -11.92
#